data_AF-A0A4Y9ZG63-F1
#
_entry.id   AF-A0A4Y9ZG63-F1
#
_cell.length_a   1.000
_cell.length_b   1.000
_cell.length_c   1.000
_cell.angle_alpha   90.00
_cell.angle_beta   90.00
_cell.angle_gamma   90.00
#
_symmetry.space_group_name_H-M   'P 1'
#
loop_
_entity.id
_entity.type
_entity.pdbx_description
1 polymer ?
#
loop_
_entity_poly.entity_id
_entity_poly.type
_entity_poly.pdbx_seq_one_letter_code
_entity_poly.pdbx_strand_id
1 'polypeptide(L)'
;MSIFEPNLVRAQICNVLPHGERAAFDTNWEKSIEQRLRTWNKNNNHADEQSAPAQFEWAVHVVEYVSYLYSATRPAPIPRKKGQPVPDPPPKPKPRSLRPGIPIFGPRFVPPSYLHLEKRSNTPTIEPEMAYLKALNIIHPFYYPQLAICPRCRGKNVGWEGWTSAGPREVYSVRRGELALGCQIRCKDCQTIKEGLSKEEADKFTHCTATTNALFWEKWQYWEVPYGLPIFFHKCAVTRELLDLLLELRLTTTSMGLAENIKQLHLLEYHHTVCDFLQRWFSRDHSESFFSPCPLKAFSDPWDENGYNARCISSSMITDILLENSHRMRKGESEEYLRTLTARVMSLDATFKASKKATLTGTDQSKTNPSEGGLLTAVSEWTEVMTWKLCQSQANAEMSEMLGGLKDRHDVLEEPPPEQFIADNCCHILRAILSVFPDAAVGLDVWHAIQRYLVTIVNGTRNPYRLAVAEDLRDAILIKGASKEEPAKYWAKEEQEVRLEAVHTKWARRGGVWTAAAAKVHADQLKHVRKGCLMRRCQDVRSDGSRIEGSHKGWNNIMRAHASGLETFVALGHDFVLRRNVRIASSRADPPPFIAESTFGSHHVRLASHGARLWNSAIEADRRFYRATGNDFRPRAEMRIVDSGETFGLIRSVDAETFGGLIRLKEEEEPEEDDEELLQRAEETELTFQQHQRHSPTMELMPP
;
A
#
# COMPACT_ATOMS: atom_id res chain seq x y z
N MET A 1 11.08 18.59 -20.17
CA MET A 1 12.42 17.98 -20.19
C MET A 1 13.42 19.07 -20.55
N SER A 2 14.53 19.19 -19.81
CA SER A 2 15.53 20.24 -20.07
C SER A 2 16.70 19.66 -20.85
N ILE A 3 16.71 19.83 -22.17
CA ILE A 3 17.84 19.38 -22.99
C ILE A 3 19.03 20.27 -22.70
N PHE A 4 20.17 19.66 -22.37
CA PHE A 4 21.34 20.37 -21.89
C PHE A 4 22.53 20.14 -22.82
N GLU A 5 22.83 21.18 -23.61
CA GLU A 5 23.98 21.26 -24.51
C GLU A 5 25.12 22.05 -23.80
N PRO A 6 26.14 21.39 -23.22
CA PRO A 6 27.12 22.05 -22.34
C PRO A 6 27.78 23.29 -22.94
N ASN A 7 28.22 23.21 -24.19
CA ASN A 7 28.92 24.30 -24.89
C ASN A 7 28.02 25.51 -25.10
N LEU A 8 26.75 25.29 -25.48
CA LEU A 8 25.79 26.37 -25.69
C LEU A 8 25.47 27.09 -24.39
N VAL A 9 25.20 26.33 -23.32
CA VAL A 9 24.85 26.91 -22.02
C VAL A 9 26.04 27.68 -21.43
N ARG A 10 27.26 27.13 -21.52
CA ARG A 10 28.48 27.82 -21.12
C ARG A 10 28.66 29.14 -21.88
N ALA A 11 28.51 29.12 -23.21
CA ALA A 11 28.62 30.31 -24.05
C ALA A 11 27.56 31.36 -23.71
N GLN A 12 26.31 30.94 -23.47
CA GLN A 12 25.22 31.84 -23.06
C GLN A 12 25.52 32.53 -21.73
N ILE A 13 26.00 31.79 -20.73
CA ILE A 13 26.41 32.37 -19.44
C ILE A 13 27.56 33.37 -19.64
N CYS A 14 28.61 32.95 -20.34
CA CYS A 14 29.79 33.79 -20.58
C CYS A 14 29.42 35.11 -21.30
N ASN A 15 28.52 35.06 -22.28
CA ASN A 15 28.07 36.24 -23.03
C ASN A 15 27.29 37.25 -22.17
N VAL A 16 26.59 36.79 -21.12
CA VAL A 16 25.84 37.64 -20.19
C VAL A 16 26.74 38.26 -19.11
N LEU A 17 27.95 37.74 -18.92
CA LEU A 17 28.92 38.27 -17.98
C LEU A 17 29.64 39.52 -18.52
N PRO A 18 30.04 40.47 -17.65
CA PRO A 18 30.84 41.62 -18.04
C PRO A 18 32.17 41.16 -18.65
N HIS A 19 32.70 41.91 -19.62
CA HIS A 19 33.90 41.51 -20.38
C HIS A 19 35.10 41.11 -19.48
N GLY A 20 35.32 41.83 -18.38
CA GLY A 20 36.41 41.55 -17.43
C GLY A 20 36.25 40.26 -16.60
N GLU A 21 35.06 39.69 -16.53
CA GLU A 21 34.76 38.47 -15.75
C GLU A 21 34.78 37.20 -16.62
N ARG A 22 34.70 37.34 -17.96
CA ARG A 22 34.55 36.21 -18.90
C ARG A 22 35.70 35.22 -18.85
N ALA A 23 36.94 35.70 -18.98
CA ALA A 23 38.13 34.85 -18.96
C ALA A 23 38.26 34.08 -17.63
N ALA A 24 38.02 34.77 -16.51
CA ALA A 24 38.06 34.16 -15.19
C ALA A 24 36.95 33.10 -15.01
N PHE A 25 35.74 33.35 -15.53
CA PHE A 25 34.66 32.39 -15.55
C PHE A 25 35.06 31.12 -16.31
N ASP A 26 35.58 31.26 -17.53
CA ASP A 26 35.96 30.13 -18.37
C ASP A 26 37.08 29.28 -17.74
N THR A 27 38.13 29.91 -17.23
CA THR A 27 39.22 29.20 -16.53
C THR A 27 38.71 28.47 -15.27
N ASN A 28 37.84 29.10 -14.48
CA ASN A 28 37.28 28.47 -13.28
C ASN A 28 36.36 27.30 -13.61
N TRP A 29 35.58 27.41 -14.69
CA TRP A 29 34.69 26.37 -15.17
C TRP A 29 35.49 25.11 -15.57
N GLU A 30 36.53 25.26 -16.40
CA GLU A 30 37.39 24.15 -16.84
C GLU A 30 38.13 23.50 -15.68
N LYS A 31 38.74 24.30 -14.80
CA LYS A 31 39.43 23.79 -13.62
C LYS A 31 38.50 22.97 -12.71
N SER A 32 37.25 23.42 -12.55
CA SER A 32 36.26 22.72 -11.74
C SER A 32 35.81 21.41 -12.39
N ILE A 33 35.68 21.38 -13.73
CA ILE A 33 35.41 20.15 -14.48
C ILE A 33 36.51 19.11 -14.24
N GLU A 34 37.77 19.49 -14.51
CA GLU A 34 38.90 18.58 -14.38
C GLU A 34 39.01 17.99 -12.97
N GLN A 35 38.85 18.83 -11.95
CA GLN A 35 38.93 18.40 -10.56
C GLN A 35 37.84 17.36 -10.22
N ARG A 36 36.61 17.55 -10.71
CA ARG A 36 35.51 16.62 -10.45
C ARG A 36 35.66 15.32 -11.21
N LEU A 37 36.04 15.37 -12.49
CA LEU A 37 36.29 14.17 -13.28
C LEU A 37 37.36 13.29 -12.62
N ARG A 38 38.48 13.88 -12.18
CA ARG A 38 39.52 13.15 -11.42
C ARG A 38 38.96 12.54 -10.13
N THR A 39 38.06 13.23 -9.44
CA THR A 39 37.45 12.74 -8.20
C THR A 39 36.47 11.58 -8.46
N TRP A 40 35.63 11.69 -9.47
CA TRP A 40 34.64 10.65 -9.81
C TRP A 40 35.29 9.41 -10.41
N ASN A 41 36.28 9.57 -11.28
CA ASN A 41 37.05 8.44 -11.81
C ASN A 41 37.77 7.65 -10.72
N LYS A 42 38.11 8.29 -9.60
CA LYS A 42 38.74 7.62 -8.45
C LYS A 42 37.74 6.93 -7.51
N ASN A 43 36.55 7.50 -7.33
CA ASN A 43 35.64 7.14 -6.24
C ASN A 43 34.36 6.43 -6.69
N ASN A 44 34.03 6.44 -7.98
CA ASN A 44 32.81 5.81 -8.51
C ASN A 44 33.11 4.37 -8.94
N ASN A 45 32.30 3.41 -8.46
CA ASN A 45 32.47 1.99 -8.78
C ASN A 45 32.21 1.65 -10.26
N HIS A 46 31.60 2.56 -11.01
CA HIS A 46 31.29 2.41 -12.45
C HIS A 46 32.26 3.21 -13.33
N ALA A 47 33.35 3.75 -12.77
CA ALA A 47 34.31 4.56 -13.52
C ALA A 47 35.02 3.79 -14.64
N ASP A 48 35.12 2.46 -14.52
CA ASP A 48 35.78 1.59 -15.49
C ASP A 48 34.88 1.20 -16.69
N GLU A 49 33.57 1.52 -16.64
CA GLU A 49 32.64 1.28 -17.76
C GLU A 49 33.01 2.20 -18.95
N GLN A 50 33.08 1.68 -20.19
CA GLN A 50 33.53 2.47 -21.35
C GLN A 50 32.66 3.70 -21.66
N SER A 51 31.39 3.67 -21.28
CA SER A 51 30.45 4.79 -21.46
C SER A 51 30.57 5.85 -20.33
N ALA A 52 31.24 5.53 -19.22
CA ALA A 52 31.35 6.40 -18.05
C ALA A 52 32.07 7.73 -18.33
N PRO A 53 33.17 7.80 -19.11
CA PRO A 53 33.85 9.06 -19.37
C PRO A 53 32.94 10.12 -20.01
N ALA A 54 32.21 9.77 -21.08
CA ALA A 54 31.30 10.68 -21.76
C ALA A 54 30.11 11.07 -20.86
N GLN A 55 29.58 10.11 -20.10
CA GLN A 55 28.50 10.35 -19.15
C GLN A 55 28.92 11.28 -18.00
N PHE A 56 30.13 11.09 -17.46
CA PHE A 56 30.67 11.92 -16.38
C PHE A 56 31.01 13.31 -16.87
N GLU A 57 31.63 13.45 -18.04
CA GLU A 57 31.90 14.75 -18.63
C GLU A 57 30.63 15.58 -18.77
N TRP A 58 29.60 15.03 -19.42
CA TRP A 58 28.31 15.71 -19.56
C TRP A 58 27.67 16.05 -18.20
N ALA A 59 27.69 15.10 -17.24
CA ALA A 59 27.12 15.31 -15.91
C ALA A 59 27.87 16.38 -15.10
N VAL A 60 29.20 16.48 -15.22
CA VAL A 60 30.00 17.50 -14.55
C VAL A 60 29.66 18.90 -15.07
N HIS A 61 29.42 19.07 -16.37
CA HIS A 61 28.93 20.33 -16.91
C HIS A 61 27.57 20.75 -16.33
N VAL A 62 26.65 19.80 -16.13
CA VAL A 62 25.38 20.06 -15.44
C VAL A 62 25.63 20.53 -14.00
N VAL A 63 26.55 19.89 -13.29
CA VAL A 63 26.92 20.26 -11.91
C VAL A 63 27.50 21.67 -11.82
N GLU A 64 28.39 22.05 -12.73
CA GLU A 64 28.96 23.39 -12.76
C GLU A 64 27.89 24.45 -13.08
N TYR A 65 26.99 24.14 -14.01
CA TYR A 65 25.84 24.98 -14.30
C TYR A 65 24.96 25.23 -13.07
N VAL A 66 24.57 24.17 -12.36
CA VAL A 66 23.73 24.30 -11.15
C VAL A 66 24.47 25.01 -10.02
N SER A 67 25.78 24.74 -9.86
CA SER A 67 26.63 25.41 -8.87
C SER A 67 26.71 26.92 -9.14
N TYR A 68 26.82 27.31 -10.41
CA TYR A 68 26.78 28.71 -10.84
C TYR A 68 25.42 29.36 -10.54
N LEU A 69 24.30 28.73 -10.94
CA LEU A 69 22.96 29.25 -10.68
C LEU A 69 22.72 29.49 -9.19
N TYR A 70 23.08 28.53 -8.35
CA TYR A 70 22.92 28.67 -6.91
C TYR A 70 23.78 29.78 -6.33
N SER A 71 25.04 29.88 -6.76
CA SER A 71 25.95 30.93 -6.29
C SER A 71 25.47 32.32 -6.73
N ALA A 72 24.89 32.44 -7.93
CA ALA A 72 24.36 33.69 -8.46
C ALA A 72 23.08 34.17 -7.74
N THR A 73 22.31 33.24 -7.17
CA THR A 73 20.99 33.52 -6.56
C THR A 73 20.99 33.50 -5.03
N ARG A 74 21.99 32.86 -4.41
CA ARG A 74 22.09 32.77 -2.96
C ARG A 74 22.20 34.17 -2.33
N PRO A 75 21.52 34.44 -1.19
CA PRO A 75 21.60 35.72 -0.53
C PRO A 75 23.05 36.04 -0.13
N ALA A 76 23.49 37.28 -0.38
CA ALA A 76 24.82 37.72 0.03
C ALA A 76 24.95 37.65 1.56
N PRO A 77 26.12 37.25 2.10
CA PRO A 77 26.39 37.41 3.53
C PRO A 77 26.19 38.88 3.90
N ILE A 78 25.43 39.15 4.97
CA ILE A 78 25.28 40.51 5.48
C ILE A 78 26.68 40.95 5.93
N PRO A 79 27.28 42.00 5.33
CA PRO A 79 28.62 42.44 5.69
C PRO A 79 28.64 42.85 7.16
N ARG A 80 29.35 42.08 7.99
CA ARG A 80 29.58 42.44 9.40
C ARG A 80 30.70 43.46 9.44
N LYS A 81 30.38 44.74 9.60
CA LYS A 81 31.40 45.73 10.04
C LYS A 81 31.82 45.37 11.46
N LYS A 82 33.13 45.19 11.69
CA LYS A 82 33.69 44.99 13.04
C LYS A 82 33.17 46.09 13.96
N GLY A 83 32.50 45.73 15.06
CA GLY A 83 32.06 46.66 16.10
C GLY A 83 30.65 47.24 15.95
N GLN A 84 29.83 46.86 14.95
CA GLN A 84 28.43 47.29 14.89
C GLN A 84 27.46 46.22 15.46
N PRO A 85 26.50 46.61 16.31
CA PRO A 85 25.45 45.72 16.80
C PRO A 85 24.56 45.25 15.64
N VAL A 86 24.12 43.99 15.71
CA VAL A 86 23.18 43.41 14.74
C VAL A 86 21.82 44.10 14.94
N PRO A 87 21.20 44.66 13.88
CA PRO A 87 19.85 45.21 13.99
C PRO A 87 18.87 44.13 14.45
N ASP A 88 17.95 44.44 15.35
CA ASP A 88 16.88 43.55 15.80
C ASP A 88 15.52 44.10 15.33
N PRO A 89 14.77 43.39 14.45
CA PRO A 89 15.08 42.07 13.89
C PRO A 89 16.20 42.11 12.84
N PRO A 90 17.01 41.04 12.75
CA PRO A 90 18.07 40.95 11.75
C PRO A 90 17.46 41.08 10.35
N PRO A 91 18.05 41.93 9.47
CA PRO A 91 17.52 42.11 8.14
C PRO A 91 17.55 40.78 7.40
N LYS A 92 16.39 40.32 6.92
CA LYS A 92 16.30 39.10 6.12
C LYS A 92 17.10 39.30 4.83
N PRO A 93 18.15 38.50 4.57
CA PRO A 93 18.97 38.69 3.38
C PRO A 93 18.11 38.39 2.14
N LYS A 94 17.93 39.38 1.27
CA LYS A 94 17.15 39.23 0.04
C LYS A 94 17.92 38.32 -0.93
N PRO A 95 17.27 37.31 -1.56
CA PRO A 95 17.87 36.55 -2.65
C PRO A 95 18.29 37.47 -3.79
N ARG A 96 19.36 37.11 -4.50
CA ARG A 96 19.74 37.82 -5.72
C ARG A 96 18.91 37.28 -6.89
N SER A 97 18.37 38.18 -7.70
CA SER A 97 17.74 37.77 -8.96
C SER A 97 18.81 37.33 -9.95
N LEU A 98 18.55 36.22 -10.64
CA LEU A 98 19.38 35.77 -11.75
C LEU A 98 19.32 36.80 -12.90
N ARG A 99 20.42 36.96 -13.64
CA ARG A 99 20.41 37.87 -14.81
C ARG A 99 19.45 37.31 -15.87
N PRO A 100 18.59 38.13 -16.52
CA PRO A 100 17.56 37.65 -17.44
C PRO A 100 18.05 36.80 -18.63
N GLY A 101 19.31 36.99 -19.07
CA GLY A 101 19.89 36.24 -20.19
C GLY A 101 20.38 34.83 -19.82
N ILE A 102 20.34 34.43 -18.55
CA ILE A 102 20.78 33.10 -18.12
C ILE A 102 19.56 32.17 -18.10
N PRO A 103 19.56 31.07 -18.88
CA PRO A 103 18.45 30.13 -18.88
C PRO A 103 18.36 29.37 -17.56
N ILE A 104 17.16 28.88 -17.22
CA ILE A 104 16.91 27.99 -16.08
C ILE A 104 16.49 26.62 -16.61
N PHE A 105 17.41 25.68 -16.55
CA PHE A 105 17.22 24.26 -16.87
C PHE A 105 17.09 23.43 -15.59
N GLY A 106 16.64 22.19 -15.73
CA GLY A 106 16.51 21.21 -14.65
C GLY A 106 15.10 21.13 -14.06
N PRO A 107 14.91 20.41 -12.94
CA PRO A 107 15.92 19.62 -12.21
C PRO A 107 16.32 18.30 -12.90
N ARG A 108 15.55 17.85 -13.89
CA ARG A 108 15.87 16.70 -14.77
C ARG A 108 16.48 17.19 -16.08
N PHE A 109 17.76 16.87 -16.28
CA PHE A 109 18.55 17.23 -17.45
C PHE A 109 18.59 16.05 -18.42
N VAL A 110 18.41 16.32 -19.70
CA VAL A 110 18.41 15.31 -20.76
C VAL A 110 19.58 15.63 -21.70
N PRO A 111 20.41 14.63 -22.07
CA PRO A 111 21.48 14.85 -23.03
C PRO A 111 20.93 15.24 -24.40
N PRO A 112 21.74 15.89 -25.26
CA PRO A 112 21.35 16.17 -26.64
C PRO A 112 21.05 14.87 -27.40
N SER A 113 20.04 14.90 -28.28
CA SER A 113 19.73 13.81 -29.20
C SER A 113 20.33 14.05 -30.59
N TYR A 114 20.27 13.05 -31.48
CA TYR A 114 20.71 13.18 -32.88
C TYR A 114 20.05 14.33 -33.63
N LEU A 115 18.82 14.69 -33.28
CA LEU A 115 18.15 15.89 -33.83
C LEU A 115 18.93 17.17 -33.54
N HIS A 116 19.51 17.29 -32.35
CA HIS A 116 20.29 18.46 -31.98
C HIS A 116 21.57 18.52 -32.81
N LEU A 117 22.26 17.39 -33.00
CA LEU A 117 23.44 17.34 -33.87
C LEU A 117 23.11 17.74 -35.31
N GLU A 118 22.08 17.15 -35.90
CA GLU A 118 21.67 17.45 -37.29
C GLU A 118 21.28 18.91 -37.50
N LYS A 119 20.62 19.54 -36.52
CA LYS A 119 20.19 20.94 -36.68
C LYS A 119 21.29 21.95 -36.35
N ARG A 120 22.43 21.50 -35.80
CA ARG A 120 23.56 22.34 -35.42
C ARG A 120 24.75 22.24 -36.38
N SER A 121 24.82 21.18 -37.17
CA SER A 121 25.91 20.93 -38.12
C SER A 121 25.36 20.45 -39.46
N ASN A 122 25.94 20.96 -40.56
CA ASN A 122 25.67 20.46 -41.91
C ASN A 122 26.27 19.06 -42.13
N THR A 123 27.34 18.73 -41.39
CA THR A 123 28.01 17.43 -41.41
C THR A 123 28.00 16.80 -40.01
N PRO A 124 26.84 16.34 -39.51
CA PRO A 124 26.72 15.82 -38.15
C PRO A 124 27.42 14.46 -37.99
N THR A 125 28.19 14.33 -36.90
CA THR A 125 28.81 13.07 -36.46
C THR A 125 27.77 12.23 -35.71
N ILE A 126 27.10 11.33 -36.43
CA ILE A 126 26.05 10.45 -35.88
C ILE A 126 26.70 9.17 -35.38
N GLU A 127 26.90 9.07 -34.06
CA GLU A 127 27.53 7.91 -33.41
C GLU A 127 26.67 7.35 -32.26
N PRO A 128 26.63 6.02 -32.04
CA PRO A 128 25.82 5.38 -31.00
C PRO A 128 26.02 5.95 -29.59
N GLU A 129 27.23 6.37 -29.25
CA GLU A 129 27.63 6.84 -27.92
C GLU A 129 26.77 8.00 -27.42
N MET A 130 26.29 8.86 -28.32
CA MET A 130 25.35 9.94 -27.96
C MET A 130 24.04 9.39 -27.39
N ALA A 131 23.53 8.31 -27.97
CA ALA A 131 22.33 7.65 -27.49
C ALA A 131 22.57 6.89 -26.18
N TYR A 132 23.81 6.58 -25.80
CA TYR A 132 24.12 5.86 -24.55
C TYR A 132 24.02 6.75 -23.31
N LEU A 133 24.07 8.07 -23.47
CA LEU A 133 23.92 9.02 -22.38
C LEU A 133 22.53 8.92 -21.73
N LYS A 134 22.52 8.86 -20.40
CA LYS A 134 21.32 8.82 -19.56
C LYS A 134 20.99 10.22 -19.03
N ALA A 135 19.69 10.46 -18.82
CA ALA A 135 19.22 11.68 -18.18
C ALA A 135 19.71 11.77 -16.73
N LEU A 136 19.93 12.99 -16.24
CA LEU A 136 20.44 13.25 -14.88
C LEU A 136 19.45 14.09 -14.07
N ASN A 137 19.04 13.55 -12.93
CA ASN A 137 18.21 14.20 -11.94
C ASN A 137 19.09 14.86 -10.87
N ILE A 138 18.93 16.17 -10.67
CA ILE A 138 19.70 16.94 -9.70
C ILE A 138 18.89 17.22 -8.44
N ILE A 139 19.39 16.76 -7.30
CA ILE A 139 18.83 17.03 -5.97
C ILE A 139 19.66 18.11 -5.28
N HIS A 140 19.26 19.37 -5.49
CA HIS A 140 20.01 20.55 -5.06
C HIS A 140 19.06 21.61 -4.42
N PRO A 141 19.50 22.38 -3.40
CA PRO A 141 18.68 23.43 -2.77
C PRO A 141 18.22 24.54 -3.70
N PHE A 142 18.82 24.67 -4.88
CA PHE A 142 18.35 25.60 -5.92
C PHE A 142 16.95 25.19 -6.44
N TYR A 143 16.72 23.90 -6.66
CA TYR A 143 15.42 23.38 -7.13
C TYR A 143 14.49 23.02 -5.98
N TYR A 144 15.06 22.56 -4.87
CA TYR A 144 14.30 22.03 -3.74
C TYR A 144 14.73 22.68 -2.41
N PRO A 145 14.49 24.00 -2.23
CA PRO A 145 14.88 24.70 -1.01
C PRO A 145 14.24 24.13 0.26
N GLN A 146 13.07 23.49 0.14
CA GLN A 146 12.36 22.82 1.22
C GLN A 146 13.11 21.61 1.81
N LEU A 147 14.13 21.08 1.12
CA LEU A 147 14.96 19.98 1.62
C LEU A 147 16.01 20.42 2.65
N ALA A 148 16.09 21.72 2.98
CA ALA A 148 16.98 22.26 4.00
C ALA A 148 16.47 21.95 5.43
N ILE A 149 16.29 20.66 5.73
CA ILE A 149 15.81 20.13 7.00
C ILE A 149 16.66 18.91 7.36
N CYS A 150 17.04 18.78 8.64
CA CYS A 150 17.78 17.61 9.10
C CYS A 150 16.87 16.35 9.03
N PRO A 151 17.31 15.25 8.39
CA PRO A 151 16.50 14.03 8.32
C PRO A 151 16.31 13.36 9.69
N ARG A 152 17.21 13.62 10.64
CA ARG A 152 17.16 13.03 11.99
C ARG A 152 16.26 13.81 12.95
N CYS A 153 16.61 15.07 13.24
CA CYS A 153 15.94 15.90 14.24
C CYS A 153 14.86 16.82 13.66
N ARG A 154 14.69 16.87 12.33
CA ARG A 154 13.79 17.81 11.63
C ARG A 154 14.09 19.30 11.87
N GLY A 155 15.24 19.62 12.49
CA GLY A 155 15.71 20.98 12.69
C GLY A 155 16.14 21.66 11.38
N LYS A 156 16.08 22.99 11.35
CA LYS A 156 16.45 23.83 10.20
C LYS A 156 17.89 24.36 10.27
N ASN A 157 18.63 24.08 11.35
CA ASN A 157 20.03 24.50 11.51
C ASN A 157 20.98 23.57 10.73
N VAL A 158 20.86 23.63 9.40
CA VAL A 158 21.57 22.78 8.47
C VAL A 158 22.40 23.58 7.48
N GLY A 159 23.54 23.03 7.10
CA GLY A 159 24.40 23.54 6.03
C GLY A 159 24.50 22.53 4.89
N TRP A 160 24.67 23.03 3.66
CA TRP A 160 24.98 22.21 2.48
C TRP A 160 26.50 22.13 2.32
N GLU A 161 27.06 20.91 2.32
CA GLU A 161 28.51 20.67 2.24
C GLU A 161 29.03 20.44 0.81
N GLY A 162 28.17 20.66 -0.18
CA GLY A 162 28.50 20.46 -1.59
C GLY A 162 28.03 19.11 -2.11
N TRP A 163 28.56 18.75 -3.27
CA TRP A 163 28.15 17.59 -4.05
C TRP A 163 28.75 16.29 -3.50
N THR A 164 28.07 15.17 -3.71
CA THR A 164 28.64 13.85 -3.37
C THR A 164 29.89 13.55 -4.20
N SER A 165 30.91 12.99 -3.55
CA SER A 165 32.21 12.66 -4.17
C SER A 165 32.20 11.37 -5.00
N ALA A 166 31.20 10.50 -4.79
CA ALA A 166 31.02 9.25 -5.52
C ALA A 166 30.39 9.45 -6.92
N GLY A 167 29.92 10.65 -7.25
CA GLY A 167 29.29 10.93 -8.54
C GLY A 167 27.84 10.44 -8.66
N PRO A 168 27.27 10.47 -9.88
CA PRO A 168 25.88 10.10 -10.13
C PRO A 168 25.61 8.63 -9.81
N ARG A 169 24.38 8.34 -9.37
CA ARG A 169 23.88 6.99 -9.06
C ARG A 169 22.76 6.58 -10.02
N GLU A 170 22.68 5.30 -10.32
CA GLU A 170 21.61 4.73 -11.16
C GLU A 170 20.22 4.88 -10.51
N VAL A 171 19.22 5.19 -11.34
CA VAL A 171 17.81 5.31 -11.00
C VAL A 171 17.00 4.53 -12.03
N TYR A 172 16.25 3.53 -11.60
CA TYR A 172 15.37 2.80 -12.51
C TYR A 172 14.18 3.66 -12.93
N SER A 173 13.80 3.59 -14.21
CA SER A 173 12.63 4.28 -14.76
C SER A 173 11.81 3.34 -15.63
N VAL A 174 10.66 3.81 -16.10
CA VAL A 174 9.72 3.03 -16.91
C VAL A 174 10.28 2.68 -18.29
N ARG A 175 10.93 3.65 -18.96
CA ARG A 175 11.42 3.48 -20.34
C ARG A 175 12.91 3.17 -20.44
N ARG A 176 13.71 3.80 -19.57
CA ARG A 176 15.17 3.66 -19.57
C ARG A 176 15.75 4.12 -18.25
N GLY A 177 16.80 3.46 -17.77
CA GLY A 177 17.56 3.93 -16.60
C GLY A 177 17.98 5.39 -16.71
N GLU A 178 17.92 6.08 -15.58
CA GLU A 178 18.35 7.47 -15.41
C GLU A 178 19.44 7.53 -14.33
N LEU A 179 20.03 8.71 -14.15
CA LEU A 179 20.98 8.98 -13.08
C LEU A 179 20.42 10.01 -12.11
N ALA A 180 20.91 10.00 -10.89
CA ALA A 180 20.66 11.04 -9.90
C ALA A 180 21.95 11.46 -9.18
N LEU A 181 22.06 12.77 -8.92
CA LEU A 181 23.15 13.34 -8.15
C LEU A 181 22.61 14.34 -7.15
N GLY A 182 23.08 14.22 -5.90
CA GLY A 182 22.65 15.05 -4.79
C GLY A 182 23.80 15.73 -4.05
N CYS A 183 23.40 16.60 -3.13
CA CYS A 183 24.29 17.24 -2.17
C CYS A 183 24.26 16.57 -0.81
N GLN A 184 25.27 16.87 0.00
CA GLN A 184 25.32 16.50 1.42
C GLN A 184 24.76 17.61 2.29
N ILE A 185 23.90 17.23 3.24
CA ILE A 185 23.40 18.10 4.29
C ILE A 185 24.12 17.78 5.60
N ARG A 186 24.56 18.80 6.34
CA ARG A 186 25.10 18.67 7.70
C ARG A 186 24.21 19.42 8.68
N CYS A 187 23.80 18.75 9.75
CA CYS A 187 23.07 19.37 10.84
C CYS A 187 24.01 19.74 11.99
N LYS A 188 24.02 21.02 12.38
CA LYS A 188 24.88 21.54 13.45
C LYS A 188 24.41 21.10 14.84
N ASP A 189 23.09 21.02 15.04
CA ASP A 189 22.53 20.58 16.32
C ASP A 189 22.88 19.11 16.58
N CYS A 190 22.68 18.26 15.57
CA CYS A 190 23.08 16.85 15.61
C CYS A 190 24.60 16.67 15.76
N GLN A 191 25.40 17.55 15.17
CA GLN A 191 26.85 17.52 15.36
C GLN A 191 27.23 17.76 16.83
N THR A 192 26.60 18.75 17.47
CA THR A 192 26.85 19.07 18.89
C THR A 192 26.49 17.90 19.80
N ILE A 193 25.38 17.21 19.50
CA ILE A 193 24.98 16.00 20.23
C ILE A 193 26.04 14.91 20.05
N LYS A 194 26.52 14.69 18.82
CA LYS A 194 27.55 13.68 18.53
C LYS A 194 28.85 13.91 19.30
N GLU A 195 29.26 15.16 19.46
CA GLU A 195 30.47 15.53 20.21
C GLU A 195 30.37 15.21 21.70
N GLY A 196 29.15 15.09 22.25
CA GLY A 196 28.90 14.68 23.63
C GLY A 196 28.68 13.17 23.86
N LEU A 197 28.72 12.36 22.80
CA LEU A 197 28.53 10.91 22.89
C LEU A 197 29.85 10.16 23.13
N SER A 198 29.75 8.95 23.70
CA SER A 198 30.90 8.04 23.73
C SER A 198 31.33 7.67 22.31
N LYS A 199 32.57 7.22 22.14
CA LYS A 199 33.12 6.89 20.80
C LYS A 199 32.27 5.84 20.05
N GLU A 200 31.81 4.81 20.77
CA GLU A 200 30.98 3.74 20.20
C GLU A 200 29.59 4.22 19.76
N GLU A 201 29.00 5.14 20.51
CA GLU A 201 27.71 5.76 20.15
C GLU A 201 27.86 6.78 19.02
N ALA A 202 28.96 7.54 19.03
CA ALA A 202 29.27 8.55 18.02
C ALA A 202 29.48 7.93 16.63
N ASP A 203 30.08 6.74 16.54
CA ASP A 203 30.28 6.03 15.27
C ASP A 203 28.95 5.59 14.62
N LYS A 204 27.92 5.28 15.43
CA LYS A 204 26.56 4.99 14.95
C LYS A 204 25.73 6.26 14.72
N PHE A 205 26.22 7.42 15.12
CA PHE A 205 25.50 8.69 15.05
C PHE A 205 25.82 9.46 13.76
N THR A 206 24.82 9.58 12.89
CA THR A 206 24.93 10.36 11.64
C THR A 206 24.42 11.79 11.83
N HIS A 207 25.26 12.78 11.51
CA HIS A 207 24.91 14.22 11.46
C HIS A 207 25.10 14.83 10.08
N CYS A 208 25.70 14.11 9.14
CA CYS A 208 25.86 14.47 7.73
C CYS A 208 25.27 13.38 6.83
N THR A 209 24.41 13.74 5.87
CA THR A 209 23.69 12.77 5.04
C THR A 209 23.56 13.27 3.61
N ALA A 210 23.80 12.42 2.62
CA ALA A 210 23.56 12.75 1.22
C ALA A 210 22.07 12.68 0.89
N THR A 211 21.58 13.58 0.03
CA THR A 211 20.18 13.55 -0.43
C THR A 211 19.86 12.37 -1.36
N THR A 212 20.87 11.62 -1.81
CA THR A 212 20.71 10.36 -2.55
C THR A 212 20.77 9.12 -1.64
N ASN A 213 20.87 9.30 -0.32
CA ASN A 213 20.88 8.21 0.66
C ASN A 213 19.46 8.00 1.21
N ALA A 214 19.00 6.75 1.28
CA ALA A 214 17.70 6.37 1.80
C ALA A 214 17.43 6.89 3.24
N LEU A 215 18.46 6.97 4.09
CA LEU A 215 18.34 7.49 5.46
C LEU A 215 17.89 8.96 5.49
N PHE A 216 18.15 9.74 4.44
CA PHE A 216 17.64 11.10 4.36
C PHE A 216 16.10 11.12 4.24
N TRP A 217 15.54 10.11 3.57
CA TRP A 217 14.13 10.04 3.19
C TRP A 217 13.29 9.18 4.13
N GLU A 218 13.91 8.44 5.05
CA GLU A 218 13.24 7.42 5.89
C GLU A 218 11.96 7.92 6.57
N LYS A 219 12.01 9.13 7.11
CA LYS A 219 10.89 9.77 7.83
C LYS A 219 9.91 10.53 6.93
N TRP A 220 10.22 10.72 5.65
CA TRP A 220 9.36 11.45 4.72
C TRP A 220 8.25 10.53 4.22
N GLN A 221 7.03 11.05 4.11
CA GLN A 221 5.99 10.41 3.32
C GLN A 221 6.25 10.68 1.83
N TYR A 222 5.88 9.76 0.93
CA TYR A 222 6.11 9.94 -0.51
C TYR A 222 5.42 11.17 -1.09
N TRP A 223 4.32 11.64 -0.50
CA TRP A 223 3.67 12.88 -0.93
C TRP A 223 4.36 14.16 -0.41
N GLU A 224 5.22 14.05 0.62
CA GLU A 224 6.07 15.16 1.09
C GLU A 224 7.30 15.34 0.21
N VAL A 225 7.73 14.28 -0.49
CA VAL A 225 8.84 14.35 -1.42
C VAL A 225 8.44 15.24 -2.61
N PRO A 226 9.26 16.24 -2.98
CA PRO A 226 8.95 17.13 -4.09
C PRO A 226 8.62 16.38 -5.38
N TYR A 227 7.60 16.85 -6.09
CA TYR A 227 7.15 16.23 -7.33
C TYR A 227 8.27 16.14 -8.37
N GLY A 228 8.37 14.99 -9.04
CA GLY A 228 9.39 14.71 -10.06
C GLY A 228 10.77 14.29 -9.51
N LEU A 229 10.97 14.28 -8.19
CA LEU A 229 12.22 13.83 -7.58
C LEU A 229 12.23 12.29 -7.48
N PRO A 230 13.32 11.59 -7.87
CA PRO A 230 13.46 10.15 -7.66
C PRO A 230 13.33 9.74 -6.19
N ILE A 231 12.80 8.54 -5.94
CA ILE A 231 12.68 7.99 -4.59
C ILE A 231 13.85 7.03 -4.34
N PHE A 232 14.54 7.23 -3.21
CA PHE A 232 15.74 6.48 -2.84
C PHE A 232 15.42 5.46 -1.74
N PHE A 233 15.65 4.19 -2.05
CA PHE A 233 15.51 3.04 -1.17
C PHE A 233 16.90 2.54 -0.77
N HIS A 234 16.99 1.65 0.22
CA HIS A 234 18.27 1.13 0.69
C HIS A 234 19.11 0.46 -0.43
N LYS A 235 18.45 -0.29 -1.32
CA LYS A 235 19.11 -1.08 -2.38
C LYS A 235 19.03 -0.47 -3.78
N CYS A 236 18.12 0.48 -4.02
CA CYS A 236 17.89 1.04 -5.34
C CYS A 236 17.31 2.46 -5.27
N ALA A 237 17.23 3.13 -6.41
CA ALA A 237 16.44 4.33 -6.58
C ALA A 237 15.53 4.15 -7.80
N VAL A 238 14.35 4.76 -7.76
CA VAL A 238 13.39 4.72 -8.87
C VAL A 238 12.86 6.11 -9.17
N THR A 239 12.51 6.38 -10.42
CA THR A 239 11.80 7.61 -10.78
C THR A 239 10.42 7.64 -10.14
N ARG A 240 9.86 8.84 -10.01
CA ARG A 240 8.52 9.00 -9.41
C ARG A 240 7.46 8.25 -10.22
N GLU A 241 7.56 8.33 -11.54
CA GLU A 241 6.67 7.66 -12.48
C GLU A 241 6.73 6.14 -12.34
N LEU A 242 7.93 5.58 -12.16
CA LEU A 242 8.06 4.14 -11.94
C LEU A 242 7.48 3.72 -10.59
N LEU A 243 7.74 4.47 -9.51
CA LEU A 243 7.14 4.18 -8.21
C LEU A 243 5.61 4.16 -8.28
N ASP A 244 5.02 5.23 -8.84
CA ASP A 244 3.57 5.35 -8.92
C ASP A 244 2.99 4.19 -9.76
N LEU A 245 3.62 3.82 -10.88
CA LEU A 245 3.21 2.65 -11.69
C LEU A 245 3.23 1.34 -10.89
N LEU A 246 4.33 1.07 -10.17
CA LEU A 246 4.48 -0.13 -9.35
C LEU A 246 3.39 -0.19 -8.27
N LEU A 247 3.19 0.92 -7.56
CA LEU A 247 2.23 1.03 -6.45
C LEU A 247 0.78 1.05 -6.90
N GLU A 248 0.47 1.38 -8.15
CA GLU A 248 -0.89 1.30 -8.67
C GLU A 248 -1.22 -0.10 -9.19
N LEU A 249 -0.29 -0.77 -9.86
CA LEU A 249 -0.55 -2.04 -10.54
C LEU A 249 -0.38 -3.31 -9.67
N ARG A 250 0.38 -3.26 -8.57
CA ARG A 250 0.63 -4.40 -7.64
C ARG A 250 -0.56 -5.31 -7.22
N LEU A 251 -1.81 -4.84 -7.13
CA LEU A 251 -2.96 -5.73 -6.78
C LEU A 251 -3.47 -6.53 -7.97
N THR A 252 -2.97 -6.20 -9.16
CA THR A 252 -3.37 -6.83 -10.44
C THR A 252 -2.22 -7.55 -11.13
N THR A 253 -0.99 -7.47 -10.61
CA THR A 253 0.19 -8.10 -11.22
C THR A 253 1.27 -8.41 -10.18
N THR A 254 2.07 -9.45 -10.45
CA THR A 254 3.18 -9.85 -9.58
C THR A 254 4.38 -8.92 -9.73
N SER A 255 5.27 -8.88 -8.73
CA SER A 255 6.57 -8.21 -8.87
C SER A 255 7.37 -8.73 -10.07
N MET A 256 7.26 -10.04 -10.38
CA MET A 256 7.92 -10.65 -11.55
C MET A 256 7.29 -10.20 -12.87
N GLY A 257 5.96 -10.17 -12.95
CA GLY A 257 5.24 -9.68 -14.13
C GLY A 257 5.48 -8.20 -14.38
N LEU A 258 5.56 -7.39 -13.31
CA LEU A 258 5.96 -5.97 -13.42
C LEU A 258 7.39 -5.82 -13.92
N ALA A 259 8.34 -6.56 -13.35
CA ALA A 259 9.74 -6.51 -13.79
C ALA A 259 9.86 -6.88 -15.28
N GLU A 260 9.17 -7.94 -15.72
CA GLU A 260 9.17 -8.35 -17.14
C GLU A 260 8.51 -7.30 -18.03
N ASN A 261 7.37 -6.73 -17.65
CA ASN A 261 6.73 -5.67 -18.43
C ASN A 261 7.62 -4.43 -18.57
N ILE A 262 8.31 -4.03 -17.51
CA ILE A 262 9.26 -2.91 -17.55
C ILE A 262 10.45 -3.24 -18.46
N LYS A 263 10.96 -4.47 -18.39
CA LYS A 263 12.01 -4.95 -19.30
C LYS A 263 11.59 -4.89 -20.77
N GLN A 264 10.36 -5.28 -21.09
CA GLN A 264 9.83 -5.16 -22.46
C GLN A 264 9.72 -3.70 -22.92
N LEU A 265 9.37 -2.78 -22.02
CA LEU A 265 9.37 -1.34 -22.33
C LEU A 265 10.78 -0.79 -22.59
N HIS A 266 11.79 -1.27 -21.85
CA HIS A 266 13.20 -0.90 -22.11
C HIS A 266 13.69 -1.45 -23.45
N LEU A 267 13.30 -2.67 -23.82
CA LEU A 267 13.60 -3.23 -25.15
C LEU A 267 12.92 -2.46 -26.29
N LEU A 268 11.68 -2.03 -26.08
CA LEU A 268 10.98 -1.17 -27.05
C LEU A 268 11.72 0.16 -27.24
N GLU A 269 12.12 0.81 -26.14
CA GLU A 269 12.89 2.06 -26.19
C GLU A 269 14.26 1.87 -26.87
N TYR A 270 14.93 0.74 -26.60
CA TYR A 270 16.17 0.35 -27.28
C TYR A 270 15.95 0.26 -28.80
N HIS A 271 14.95 -0.49 -29.25
CA HIS A 271 14.68 -0.65 -30.68
C HIS A 271 14.32 0.68 -31.37
N HIS A 272 13.53 1.54 -30.71
CA HIS A 272 13.28 2.89 -31.22
C HIS A 272 14.57 3.71 -31.32
N THR A 273 15.46 3.61 -30.34
CA THR A 273 16.74 4.32 -30.34
C THR A 273 17.66 3.86 -31.48
N VAL A 274 17.74 2.54 -31.71
CA VAL A 274 18.48 1.96 -32.84
C VAL A 274 17.90 2.44 -34.17
N CYS A 275 16.57 2.44 -34.30
CA CYS A 275 15.91 2.96 -35.50
C CYS A 275 16.20 4.45 -35.75
N ASP A 276 16.11 5.31 -34.72
CA ASP A 276 16.45 6.74 -34.87
C ASP A 276 17.92 6.90 -35.26
N PHE A 277 18.86 6.19 -34.61
CA PHE A 277 20.28 6.19 -34.99
C PHE A 277 20.48 5.87 -36.49
N LEU A 278 19.92 4.75 -36.97
CA LEU A 278 20.08 4.33 -38.36
C LEU A 278 19.42 5.30 -39.33
N GLN A 279 18.21 5.77 -39.03
CA GLN A 279 17.50 6.74 -39.88
C GLN A 279 18.29 8.04 -40.04
N ARG A 280 18.86 8.57 -38.96
CA ARG A 280 19.69 9.79 -39.02
C ARG A 280 21.01 9.57 -39.73
N TRP A 281 21.64 8.41 -39.52
CA TRP A 281 22.85 8.07 -40.25
C TRP A 281 22.59 8.01 -41.77
N PHE A 282 21.49 7.36 -42.21
CA PHE A 282 21.11 7.32 -43.62
C PHE A 282 20.69 8.67 -44.21
N SER A 283 20.08 9.54 -43.41
CA SER A 283 19.56 10.84 -43.86
C SER A 283 20.64 11.89 -44.06
N ARG A 284 21.88 11.64 -43.61
CA ARG A 284 23.01 12.55 -43.78
C ARG A 284 23.44 12.65 -45.24
N ASP A 285 23.86 13.84 -45.65
CA ASP A 285 24.52 14.03 -46.93
C ASP A 285 25.93 13.40 -46.91
N HIS A 286 26.12 12.35 -47.69
CA HIS A 286 27.39 11.64 -47.79
C HIS A 286 28.36 12.29 -48.79
N SER A 287 27.91 13.28 -49.57
CA SER A 287 28.69 13.91 -50.63
C SER A 287 29.73 14.94 -50.13
N GLU A 288 29.47 15.61 -49.00
CA GLU A 288 30.43 16.53 -48.36
C GLU A 288 31.42 15.84 -47.39
N SER A 289 31.29 14.53 -47.17
CA SER A 289 32.01 13.79 -46.13
C SER A 289 33.47 13.42 -46.46
N PHE A 290 34.01 13.84 -47.62
CA PHE A 290 35.38 13.50 -48.07
C PHE A 290 36.47 13.98 -47.10
N PHE A 291 36.25 15.08 -46.37
CA PHE A 291 37.22 15.65 -45.43
C PHE A 291 37.01 15.22 -43.97
N SER A 292 35.90 14.55 -43.64
CA SER A 292 35.61 14.01 -42.30
C SER A 292 34.65 12.82 -42.40
N PRO A 293 35.16 11.60 -42.69
CA PRO A 293 34.33 10.41 -42.80
C PRO A 293 33.77 10.03 -41.43
N CYS A 294 32.48 9.73 -41.37
CA CYS A 294 31.83 9.20 -40.17
C CYS A 294 31.23 7.82 -40.50
N PRO A 295 32.03 6.75 -40.41
CA PRO A 295 31.59 5.41 -40.77
C PRO A 295 30.43 4.93 -39.89
N LEU A 296 29.63 4.00 -40.40
CA LEU A 296 28.62 3.33 -39.59
C LEU A 296 29.31 2.52 -38.50
N LYS A 297 28.97 2.79 -37.23
CA LYS A 297 29.43 2.01 -36.07
C LYS A 297 28.35 1.00 -35.66
N ALA A 298 28.78 -0.13 -35.12
CA ALA A 298 27.87 -1.10 -34.53
C ALA A 298 27.19 -0.50 -33.28
N PHE A 299 25.87 -0.68 -33.18
CA PHE A 299 25.13 -0.37 -31.97
C PHE A 299 25.32 -1.53 -30.99
N SER A 300 25.59 -1.24 -29.72
CA SER A 300 25.81 -2.27 -28.69
C SER A 300 24.53 -3.04 -28.41
N ASP A 301 24.65 -4.27 -27.91
CA ASP A 301 23.50 -5.01 -27.39
C ASP A 301 22.78 -4.25 -26.25
N PRO A 302 21.48 -4.49 -26.02
CA PRO A 302 20.70 -3.73 -25.04
C PRO A 302 21.28 -3.76 -23.62
N TRP A 303 21.88 -4.89 -23.25
CA TRP A 303 22.37 -5.17 -21.90
C TRP A 303 23.88 -5.00 -21.75
N ASP A 304 24.57 -4.53 -22.79
CA ASP A 304 26.01 -4.30 -22.74
C ASP A 304 26.34 -3.19 -21.74
N GLU A 305 27.06 -3.55 -20.68
CA GLU A 305 27.47 -2.62 -19.61
C GLU A 305 28.40 -1.52 -20.11
N ASN A 306 29.15 -1.80 -21.19
CA ASN A 306 30.05 -0.84 -21.84
C ASN A 306 29.35 -0.02 -22.93
N GLY A 307 28.09 -0.32 -23.24
CA GLY A 307 27.31 0.33 -24.28
C GLY A 307 26.01 0.95 -23.76
N TYR A 308 24.88 0.54 -24.35
CA TYR A 308 23.55 1.10 -24.07
C TYR A 308 23.08 0.87 -22.62
N ASN A 309 23.49 -0.25 -22.02
CA ASN A 309 23.29 -0.60 -20.61
C ASN A 309 21.85 -0.36 -20.09
N ALA A 310 20.87 -1.06 -20.67
CA ALA A 310 19.45 -0.99 -20.31
C ALA A 310 19.11 -1.72 -19.00
N ARG A 311 19.90 -1.55 -17.92
CA ARG A 311 19.63 -2.20 -16.62
C ARG A 311 18.18 -1.94 -16.17
N CYS A 312 17.45 -3.04 -15.95
CA CYS A 312 16.06 -3.02 -15.52
C CYS A 312 15.93 -3.33 -14.03
N ILE A 313 14.82 -2.89 -13.43
CA ILE A 313 14.50 -3.20 -12.04
C ILE A 313 14.14 -4.69 -11.90
N SER A 314 14.62 -5.32 -10.82
CA SER A 314 14.35 -6.73 -10.54
C SER A 314 13.05 -6.92 -9.74
N SER A 315 12.50 -8.13 -9.77
CA SER A 315 11.31 -8.50 -8.99
C SER A 315 11.53 -8.42 -7.48
N SER A 316 12.75 -8.69 -6.99
CA SER A 316 13.10 -8.56 -5.58
C SER A 316 13.11 -7.09 -5.14
N MET A 317 13.68 -6.20 -5.95
CA MET A 317 13.65 -4.75 -5.69
C MET A 317 12.21 -4.20 -5.68
N ILE A 318 11.34 -4.65 -6.59
CA ILE A 318 9.93 -4.25 -6.59
C ILE A 318 9.24 -4.72 -5.29
N THR A 319 9.55 -5.92 -4.82
CA THR A 319 8.99 -6.46 -3.57
C THR A 319 9.46 -5.65 -2.36
N ASP A 320 10.75 -5.30 -2.30
CA ASP A 320 11.30 -4.45 -1.24
C ASP A 320 10.62 -3.06 -1.23
N ILE A 321 10.40 -2.45 -2.40
CA ILE A 321 9.68 -1.17 -2.54
C ILE A 321 8.25 -1.28 -2.01
N LEU A 322 7.54 -2.36 -2.34
CA LEU A 322 6.17 -2.60 -1.88
C LEU A 322 6.10 -2.71 -0.35
N LEU A 323 7.00 -3.48 0.26
CA LEU A 323 7.08 -3.64 1.70
C LEU A 323 7.40 -2.31 2.38
N GLU A 324 8.40 -1.57 1.88
CA GLU A 324 8.74 -0.25 2.41
C GLU A 324 7.57 0.74 2.29
N ASN A 325 6.85 0.75 1.17
CA ASN A 325 5.63 1.54 1.02
C ASN A 325 4.54 1.16 2.04
N SER A 326 4.37 -0.14 2.31
CA SER A 326 3.41 -0.60 3.31
C SER A 326 3.76 -0.08 4.70
N HIS A 327 5.00 -0.28 5.14
CA HIS A 327 5.48 0.16 6.44
C HIS A 327 5.46 1.68 6.60
N ARG A 328 5.88 2.43 5.59
CA ARG A 328 6.00 3.89 5.64
C ARG A 328 4.65 4.60 5.55
N MET A 329 3.72 4.08 4.76
CA MET A 329 2.50 4.80 4.39
C MET A 329 1.23 3.94 4.40
N ARG A 330 1.18 2.92 3.53
CA ARG A 330 -0.09 2.32 3.11
C ARG A 330 -0.81 1.59 4.24
N LYS A 331 -0.05 0.95 5.15
CA LYS A 331 -0.61 0.35 6.37
C LYS A 331 -1.33 1.42 7.19
N GLY A 332 -0.64 2.50 7.53
CA GLY A 332 -1.22 3.58 8.33
C GLY A 332 -2.42 4.26 7.67
N GLU A 333 -2.39 4.52 6.36
CA GLU A 333 -3.55 5.05 5.62
C GLU A 333 -4.77 4.13 5.68
N SER A 334 -4.55 2.82 5.54
CA SER A 334 -5.59 1.81 5.60
C SER A 334 -6.23 1.74 6.99
N GLU A 335 -5.41 1.68 8.03
CA GLU A 335 -5.88 1.60 9.42
C GLU A 335 -6.57 2.89 9.88
N GLU A 336 -6.00 4.05 9.57
CA GLU A 336 -6.62 5.35 9.87
C GLU A 336 -8.01 5.45 9.25
N TYR A 337 -8.15 5.06 7.97
CA TYR A 337 -9.45 5.05 7.31
C TYR A 337 -10.42 4.03 7.94
N LEU A 338 -9.96 2.80 8.20
CA LEU A 338 -10.78 1.77 8.86
C LEU A 338 -11.36 2.23 10.19
N ARG A 339 -10.55 2.92 11.01
CA ARG A 339 -10.98 3.45 12.31
C ARG A 339 -12.02 4.57 12.19
N THR A 340 -12.30 5.09 10.99
CA THR A 340 -13.39 6.07 10.79
C THR A 340 -14.75 5.41 10.51
N LEU A 341 -14.78 4.09 10.26
CA LEU A 341 -15.98 3.40 9.81
C LEU A 341 -16.83 2.89 10.98
N THR A 342 -18.14 3.02 10.85
CA THR A 342 -19.15 2.37 11.71
C THR A 342 -20.09 1.49 10.90
N ALA A 343 -20.79 0.58 11.57
CA ALA A 343 -21.76 -0.31 10.94
C ALA A 343 -22.92 -0.59 11.90
N ARG A 344 -24.13 -0.66 11.36
CA ARG A 344 -25.30 -1.12 12.12
C ARG A 344 -25.49 -2.63 11.98
N VAL A 345 -25.13 -3.18 10.83
CA VAL A 345 -25.15 -4.62 10.55
C VAL A 345 -23.80 -5.05 10.01
N MET A 346 -23.28 -6.17 10.53
CA MET A 346 -22.03 -6.73 10.04
C MET A 346 -22.20 -8.14 9.51
N SER A 347 -21.50 -8.46 8.43
CA SER A 347 -21.29 -9.85 7.99
C SER A 347 -19.87 -10.27 8.37
N LEU A 348 -19.72 -11.43 9.00
CA LEU A 348 -18.46 -11.98 9.50
C LEU A 348 -18.16 -13.31 8.81
N ASP A 349 -16.91 -13.50 8.38
CA ASP A 349 -16.38 -14.80 7.97
C ASP A 349 -14.99 -15.02 8.57
N ALA A 350 -14.79 -16.20 9.14
CA ALA A 350 -13.55 -16.68 9.75
C ALA A 350 -12.96 -17.91 9.03
N THR A 351 -13.62 -18.40 7.97
CA THR A 351 -13.33 -19.70 7.35
C THR A 351 -12.31 -19.62 6.23
N PHE A 352 -11.94 -18.41 5.79
CA PHE A 352 -11.04 -18.21 4.66
C PHE A 352 -9.60 -18.60 5.02
N LYS A 353 -9.15 -19.79 4.60
CA LYS A 353 -7.83 -20.38 4.90
C LYS A 353 -6.65 -19.72 4.17
N ALA A 354 -6.46 -18.41 4.32
CA ALA A 354 -5.38 -17.66 3.69
C ALA A 354 -4.00 -18.01 4.26
N SER A 355 -3.87 -18.07 5.59
CA SER A 355 -2.63 -18.39 6.30
C SER A 355 -2.16 -19.84 6.08
N LYS A 356 -3.06 -20.77 5.71
CA LYS A 356 -2.69 -22.15 5.35
C LYS A 356 -1.74 -22.27 4.14
N LYS A 357 -1.58 -21.17 3.38
CA LYS A 357 -0.65 -21.10 2.25
C LYS A 357 0.74 -20.56 2.64
N ALA A 358 0.89 -19.97 3.82
CA ALA A 358 2.17 -19.49 4.33
C ALA A 358 2.92 -20.65 5.00
N THR A 359 3.89 -21.22 4.28
CA THR A 359 4.72 -22.33 4.80
C THR A 359 6.10 -21.80 5.18
N LEU A 360 6.60 -22.22 6.34
CA LEU A 360 7.99 -22.08 6.72
C LEU A 360 8.78 -23.23 6.10
N THR A 361 9.96 -22.92 5.57
CA THR A 361 10.89 -23.94 5.06
C THR A 361 12.05 -24.08 6.03
N GLY A 362 12.18 -25.26 6.65
CA GLY A 362 13.28 -25.59 7.54
C GLY A 362 14.62 -25.68 6.81
N THR A 363 15.71 -25.72 7.55
CA THR A 363 17.07 -25.90 6.99
C THR A 363 17.24 -27.23 6.27
N ASP A 364 16.42 -28.22 6.63
CA ASP A 364 16.28 -29.53 5.99
C ASP A 364 15.33 -29.53 4.78
N GLN A 365 14.85 -28.35 4.35
CA GLN A 365 13.82 -28.15 3.32
C GLN A 365 12.43 -28.72 3.68
N SER A 366 12.22 -29.17 4.92
CA SER A 366 10.88 -29.53 5.40
C SER A 366 9.97 -28.31 5.37
N LYS A 367 8.71 -28.50 5.01
CA LYS A 367 7.71 -27.42 4.98
C LYS A 367 6.74 -27.60 6.12
N THR A 368 6.70 -26.64 7.03
CA THR A 368 5.74 -26.62 8.15
C THR A 368 4.84 -25.41 8.02
N ASN A 369 3.58 -25.54 8.42
CA ASN A 369 2.68 -24.40 8.54
C ASN A 369 2.37 -24.19 10.02
N PRO A 370 2.84 -23.10 10.64
CA PRO A 370 2.58 -22.82 12.05
C PRO A 370 1.18 -22.23 12.30
N SER A 371 0.41 -21.90 11.26
CA SER A 371 -0.89 -21.24 11.36
C SER A 371 -2.03 -22.21 11.07
N GLU A 372 -2.84 -22.51 12.08
CA GLU A 372 -4.09 -23.26 11.92
C GLU A 372 -5.27 -22.38 11.52
N GLY A 373 -5.15 -21.07 11.82
CA GLY A 373 -6.18 -20.07 11.60
C GLY A 373 -6.46 -19.72 10.14
N GLY A 374 -7.26 -18.68 9.96
CA GLY A 374 -7.65 -18.15 8.66
C GLY A 374 -7.63 -16.63 8.65
N LEU A 375 -8.12 -16.05 7.56
CA LEU A 375 -8.48 -14.65 7.49
C LEU A 375 -9.87 -14.50 8.10
N LEU A 376 -9.93 -13.79 9.22
CA LEU A 376 -11.16 -13.30 9.81
C LEU A 376 -11.43 -11.92 9.22
N THR A 377 -12.60 -11.72 8.59
CA THR A 377 -13.02 -10.42 8.06
C THR A 377 -14.45 -10.07 8.47
N ALA A 378 -14.70 -8.77 8.60
CA ALA A 378 -16.03 -8.22 8.77
C ALA A 378 -16.32 -7.16 7.71
N VAL A 379 -17.55 -7.12 7.19
CA VAL A 379 -18.04 -6.08 6.29
C VAL A 379 -19.34 -5.46 6.79
N SER A 380 -19.55 -4.16 6.54
CA SER A 380 -20.78 -3.44 6.91
C SER A 380 -21.95 -3.70 5.97
N GLU A 381 -23.11 -3.12 6.27
CA GLU A 381 -24.28 -3.08 5.38
C GLU A 381 -23.98 -2.45 4.01
N TRP A 382 -22.97 -1.58 3.94
CA TRP A 382 -22.47 -0.93 2.72
C TRP A 382 -21.44 -1.77 1.97
N THR A 383 -21.07 -2.93 2.52
CA THR A 383 -19.99 -3.82 2.09
C THR A 383 -18.59 -3.28 2.31
N GLU A 384 -18.38 -2.16 2.98
CA GLU A 384 -17.04 -1.72 3.35
C GLU A 384 -16.43 -2.72 4.35
N VAL A 385 -15.15 -3.05 4.20
CA VAL A 385 -14.44 -3.88 5.17
C VAL A 385 -14.29 -3.07 6.45
N MET A 386 -14.78 -3.61 7.57
CA MET A 386 -14.77 -2.93 8.87
C MET A 386 -13.58 -3.34 9.72
N THR A 387 -13.16 -4.59 9.59
CA THR A 387 -11.98 -5.14 10.25
C THR A 387 -11.52 -6.41 9.53
N TRP A 388 -10.24 -6.72 9.67
CA TRP A 388 -9.64 -7.95 9.16
C TRP A 388 -8.41 -8.34 9.97
N LYS A 389 -8.27 -9.64 10.23
CA LYS A 389 -7.15 -10.22 10.98
C LYS A 389 -6.73 -11.55 10.35
N LEU A 390 -5.42 -11.79 10.28
CA LEU A 390 -4.89 -13.12 10.00
C LEU A 390 -4.71 -13.83 11.32
N CYS A 391 -5.63 -14.75 11.60
CA CYS A 391 -5.65 -15.48 12.84
C CYS A 391 -4.57 -16.56 12.85
N GLN A 392 -3.95 -16.74 14.02
CA GLN A 392 -2.93 -17.78 14.23
C GLN A 392 -3.60 -19.14 14.46
N SER A 393 -4.72 -19.12 15.17
CA SER A 393 -5.58 -20.26 15.49
C SER A 393 -7.00 -20.08 14.92
N GLN A 394 -7.88 -21.05 15.16
CA GLN A 394 -9.33 -20.91 14.95
C GLN A 394 -10.09 -20.58 16.25
N ALA A 395 -9.39 -20.10 17.29
CA ALA A 395 -9.98 -19.84 18.59
C ALA A 395 -10.96 -18.66 18.53
N ASN A 396 -12.07 -18.81 19.27
CA ASN A 396 -13.06 -17.74 19.45
C ASN A 396 -12.47 -16.53 20.19
N ALA A 397 -11.41 -16.70 20.98
CA ALA A 397 -10.73 -15.61 21.67
C ALA A 397 -10.18 -14.56 20.69
N GLU A 398 -9.56 -14.98 19.57
CA GLU A 398 -9.05 -14.05 18.56
C GLU A 398 -10.16 -13.22 17.90
N MET A 399 -11.36 -13.79 17.81
CA MET A 399 -12.55 -13.07 17.34
C MET A 399 -13.02 -12.06 18.38
N SER A 400 -13.12 -12.44 19.66
CA SER A 400 -13.48 -11.53 20.75
C SER A 400 -12.50 -10.37 20.86
N GLU A 401 -11.19 -10.60 20.72
CA GLU A 401 -10.17 -9.54 20.67
C GLU A 401 -10.42 -8.55 19.53
N MET A 402 -10.67 -9.07 18.31
CA MET A 402 -10.94 -8.23 17.13
C MET A 402 -12.23 -7.41 17.31
N LEU A 403 -13.28 -8.03 17.87
CA LEU A 403 -14.56 -7.38 18.14
C LEU A 403 -14.45 -6.37 19.28
N GLY A 404 -13.60 -6.60 20.28
CA GLY A 404 -13.32 -5.66 21.37
C GLY A 404 -12.80 -4.33 20.84
N GLY A 405 -11.81 -4.37 19.95
CA GLY A 405 -11.31 -3.15 19.31
C GLY A 405 -12.39 -2.43 18.48
N LEU A 406 -13.27 -3.17 17.81
CA LEU A 406 -14.41 -2.56 17.11
C LEU A 406 -15.37 -1.86 18.09
N LYS A 407 -15.63 -2.46 19.25
CA LYS A 407 -16.46 -1.84 20.28
C LYS A 407 -15.84 -0.52 20.75
N ASP A 408 -14.55 -0.54 21.07
CA ASP A 408 -13.81 0.66 21.48
C ASP A 408 -13.90 1.76 20.41
N ARG A 409 -13.87 1.39 19.13
CA ARG A 409 -14.10 2.35 18.03
C ARG A 409 -15.48 2.98 18.08
N HIS A 410 -16.54 2.20 18.27
CA HIS A 410 -17.90 2.74 18.37
C HIS A 410 -18.02 3.68 19.58
N ASP A 411 -17.43 3.31 20.72
CA ASP A 411 -17.41 4.12 21.93
C ASP A 411 -16.67 5.47 21.70
N VAL A 412 -15.49 5.45 21.07
CA VAL A 412 -14.70 6.67 20.75
C VAL A 412 -15.38 7.54 19.68
N LEU A 413 -16.11 6.92 18.76
CA LEU A 413 -16.86 7.64 17.72
C LEU A 413 -18.17 8.25 18.24
N GLU A 414 -18.62 7.85 19.44
CA GLU A 414 -19.92 8.15 20.03
C GLU A 414 -21.09 7.64 19.17
N GLU A 415 -20.91 6.45 18.58
CA GLU A 415 -21.85 5.83 17.66
C GLU A 415 -22.41 4.53 18.27
N PRO A 416 -23.70 4.18 18.03
CA PRO A 416 -24.32 3.01 18.63
C PRO A 416 -23.62 1.73 18.18
N PRO A 417 -23.51 0.70 19.05
CA PRO A 417 -22.89 -0.57 18.68
C PRO A 417 -23.70 -1.29 17.58
N PRO A 418 -23.07 -2.22 16.83
CA PRO A 418 -23.77 -2.99 15.82
C PRO A 418 -24.96 -3.78 16.42
N GLU A 419 -26.13 -3.65 15.82
CA GLU A 419 -27.36 -4.30 16.28
C GLU A 419 -27.44 -5.77 15.86
N GLN A 420 -26.73 -6.12 14.77
CA GLN A 420 -26.84 -7.46 14.17
C GLN A 420 -25.55 -7.92 13.48
N PHE A 421 -25.24 -9.21 13.65
CA PHE A 421 -24.13 -9.90 13.02
C PHE A 421 -24.63 -11.09 12.21
N ILE A 422 -24.13 -11.26 11.00
CA ILE A 422 -24.48 -12.38 10.11
C ILE A 422 -23.23 -13.20 9.84
N ALA A 423 -23.30 -14.51 10.06
CA ALA A 423 -22.16 -15.41 9.83
C ALA A 423 -22.61 -16.82 9.48
N ASP A 424 -21.71 -17.60 8.88
CA ASP A 424 -21.99 -18.95 8.41
C ASP A 424 -22.12 -19.95 9.57
N ASN A 425 -21.28 -19.78 10.60
CA ASN A 425 -21.25 -20.61 11.79
C ASN A 425 -21.85 -19.87 13.00
N CYS A 426 -22.97 -19.18 12.79
CA CYS A 426 -23.61 -18.30 13.78
C CYS A 426 -23.68 -18.87 15.21
N CYS A 427 -24.14 -20.11 15.39
CA CYS A 427 -24.26 -20.73 16.71
C CYS A 427 -22.91 -20.97 17.41
N HIS A 428 -21.85 -21.24 16.65
CA HIS A 428 -20.51 -21.49 17.19
C HIS A 428 -19.86 -20.20 17.68
N ILE A 429 -20.02 -19.12 16.91
CA ILE A 429 -19.41 -17.81 17.20
C ILE A 429 -20.31 -16.91 18.08
N LEU A 430 -21.55 -17.33 18.34
CA LEU A 430 -22.55 -16.59 19.13
C LEU A 430 -21.99 -16.09 20.45
N ARG A 431 -21.36 -16.99 21.22
CA ARG A 431 -20.80 -16.65 22.54
C ARG A 431 -19.68 -15.61 22.44
N ALA A 432 -18.84 -15.71 21.42
CA ALA A 432 -17.76 -14.74 21.18
C ALA A 432 -18.32 -13.35 20.88
N ILE A 433 -19.32 -13.26 20.01
CA ILE A 433 -19.97 -11.98 19.68
C ILE A 433 -20.67 -11.39 20.91
N LEU A 434 -21.52 -12.17 21.59
CA LEU A 434 -22.29 -11.70 22.74
C LEU A 434 -21.42 -11.33 23.95
N SER A 435 -20.21 -11.90 24.06
CA SER A 435 -19.24 -11.48 25.09
C SER A 435 -18.79 -10.03 24.94
N VAL A 436 -18.85 -9.49 23.72
CA VAL A 436 -18.46 -8.10 23.40
C VAL A 436 -19.69 -7.21 23.19
N PHE A 437 -20.72 -7.73 22.51
CA PHE A 437 -21.96 -7.04 22.16
C PHE A 437 -23.18 -7.82 22.69
N PRO A 438 -23.52 -7.68 23.99
CA PRO A 438 -24.57 -8.49 24.64
C PRO A 438 -25.96 -8.32 24.02
N ASP A 439 -26.25 -7.14 23.47
CA ASP A 439 -27.56 -6.81 22.90
C ASP A 439 -27.69 -7.12 21.39
N ALA A 440 -26.63 -7.63 20.76
CA ALA A 440 -26.63 -7.85 19.32
C ALA A 440 -27.37 -9.14 18.92
N ALA A 441 -28.10 -9.09 17.81
CA ALA A 441 -28.69 -10.27 17.19
C ALA A 441 -27.64 -11.00 16.34
N VAL A 442 -27.54 -12.32 16.43
CA VAL A 442 -26.63 -13.12 15.59
C VAL A 442 -27.43 -14.04 14.68
N GLY A 443 -27.27 -13.85 13.37
CA GLY A 443 -27.98 -14.58 12.33
C GLY A 443 -27.07 -15.48 11.49
N LEU A 444 -27.66 -16.53 10.93
CA LEU A 444 -27.09 -17.39 9.91
C LEU A 444 -27.15 -16.70 8.54
N ASP A 445 -26.07 -16.80 7.78
CA ASP A 445 -26.06 -16.40 6.37
C ASP A 445 -27.02 -17.26 5.52
N VAL A 446 -27.89 -16.61 4.75
CA VAL A 446 -28.93 -17.30 3.96
C VAL A 446 -28.32 -18.09 2.83
N TRP A 447 -27.27 -17.56 2.18
CA TRP A 447 -26.64 -18.24 1.06
C TRP A 447 -25.99 -19.56 1.54
N HIS A 448 -25.28 -19.53 2.66
CA HIS A 448 -24.68 -20.72 3.26
C HIS A 448 -25.72 -21.73 3.75
N ALA A 449 -26.84 -21.28 4.33
CA ALA A 449 -27.94 -22.16 4.68
C ALA A 449 -28.49 -22.91 3.45
N ILE A 450 -28.67 -22.21 2.32
CA ILE A 450 -29.11 -22.82 1.06
C ILE A 450 -28.03 -23.75 0.50
N GLN A 451 -26.75 -23.35 0.49
CA GLN A 451 -25.67 -24.21 -0.03
C GLN A 451 -25.58 -25.55 0.69
N ARG A 452 -25.82 -25.59 2.00
CA ARG A 452 -25.84 -26.85 2.78
C ARG A 452 -26.85 -27.85 2.21
N TYR A 453 -28.06 -27.41 1.85
CA TYR A 453 -29.03 -28.25 1.15
C TYR A 453 -28.60 -28.62 -0.26
N LEU A 454 -28.03 -27.67 -1.01
CA LEU A 454 -27.65 -27.91 -2.40
C LEU A 454 -26.51 -28.92 -2.55
N VAL A 455 -25.69 -29.13 -1.52
CA VAL A 455 -24.64 -30.16 -1.49
C VAL A 455 -25.24 -31.57 -1.36
N THR A 456 -26.42 -31.71 -0.75
CA THR A 456 -27.12 -33.00 -0.59
C THR A 456 -28.08 -33.33 -1.72
N ILE A 457 -27.95 -32.66 -2.87
CA ILE A 457 -28.74 -32.98 -4.07
C ILE A 457 -28.05 -34.10 -4.87
N VAL A 458 -28.81 -35.14 -5.21
CA VAL A 458 -28.38 -36.25 -6.09
C VAL A 458 -27.86 -35.68 -7.40
N ASN A 459 -26.68 -36.12 -7.86
CA ASN A 459 -26.00 -35.60 -9.05
C ASN A 459 -25.60 -34.10 -8.98
N GLY A 460 -25.71 -33.46 -7.81
CA GLY A 460 -25.19 -32.13 -7.52
C GLY A 460 -25.60 -31.07 -8.55
N THR A 461 -24.62 -30.52 -9.26
CA THR A 461 -24.81 -29.49 -10.29
C THR A 461 -25.48 -29.99 -11.57
N ARG A 462 -25.48 -31.31 -11.83
CA ARG A 462 -26.11 -31.92 -13.00
C ARG A 462 -27.60 -32.23 -12.79
N ASN A 463 -28.12 -32.04 -11.57
CA ASN A 463 -29.53 -32.27 -11.30
C ASN A 463 -30.40 -31.17 -11.94
N PRO A 464 -31.39 -31.50 -12.78
CA PRO A 464 -32.23 -30.52 -13.45
C PRO A 464 -33.07 -29.67 -12.46
N TYR A 465 -33.28 -30.15 -11.24
CA TYR A 465 -34.09 -29.46 -10.23
C TYR A 465 -33.30 -28.57 -9.28
N ARG A 466 -31.96 -28.54 -9.38
CA ARG A 466 -31.10 -27.78 -8.45
C ARG A 466 -31.53 -26.32 -8.30
N LEU A 467 -31.82 -25.65 -9.41
CA LEU A 467 -32.21 -24.22 -9.40
C LEU A 467 -33.58 -24.01 -8.76
N ALA A 468 -34.56 -24.87 -9.09
CA ALA A 468 -35.90 -24.81 -8.51
C ALA A 468 -35.88 -25.09 -7.00
N VAL A 469 -35.05 -26.03 -6.54
CA VAL A 469 -34.85 -26.31 -5.11
C VAL A 469 -34.24 -25.08 -4.41
N ALA A 470 -33.21 -24.46 -5.00
CA ALA A 470 -32.58 -23.27 -4.43
C ALA A 470 -33.57 -22.10 -4.29
N GLU A 471 -34.43 -21.92 -5.29
CA GLU A 471 -35.49 -20.92 -5.29
C GLU A 471 -36.55 -21.19 -4.22
N ASP A 472 -37.07 -22.42 -4.13
CA ASP A 472 -38.03 -22.79 -3.09
C ASP A 472 -37.45 -22.59 -1.68
N LEU A 473 -36.19 -22.98 -1.45
CA LEU A 473 -35.50 -22.78 -0.16
C LEU A 473 -35.33 -21.30 0.18
N ARG A 474 -35.01 -20.46 -0.82
CA ARG A 474 -34.92 -19.01 -0.66
C ARG A 474 -36.29 -18.44 -0.27
N ASP A 475 -37.35 -18.82 -0.96
CA ASP A 475 -38.70 -18.29 -0.76
C ASP A 475 -39.36 -18.82 0.53
N ALA A 476 -38.84 -19.92 1.08
CA ALA A 476 -39.17 -20.38 2.42
C ALA A 476 -38.60 -19.48 3.52
N ILE A 477 -37.46 -18.83 3.27
CA ILE A 477 -36.76 -17.96 4.23
C ILE A 477 -37.16 -16.49 4.05
N LEU A 478 -37.25 -16.04 2.79
CA LEU A 478 -37.47 -14.66 2.40
C LEU A 478 -38.90 -14.41 1.93
N ILE A 479 -39.48 -13.29 2.37
CA ILE A 479 -40.67 -12.70 1.75
C ILE A 479 -40.29 -12.13 0.38
N LYS A 480 -39.16 -11.42 0.33
CA LYS A 480 -38.65 -10.76 -0.86
C LYS A 480 -37.13 -10.70 -0.81
N GLY A 481 -36.48 -11.07 -1.92
CA GLY A 481 -35.03 -10.92 -2.08
C GLY A 481 -34.61 -9.45 -2.15
N ALA A 482 -33.35 -9.17 -1.81
CA ALA A 482 -32.79 -7.82 -1.95
C ALA A 482 -32.74 -7.39 -3.42
N SER A 483 -33.03 -6.11 -3.68
CA SER A 483 -32.87 -5.45 -4.97
C SER A 483 -31.78 -4.37 -4.90
N LYS A 484 -31.55 -3.60 -5.98
CA LYS A 484 -30.63 -2.46 -5.93
C LYS A 484 -31.09 -1.40 -4.92
N GLU A 485 -32.40 -1.21 -4.80
CA GLU A 485 -33.06 -0.13 -4.07
C GLU A 485 -33.60 -0.58 -2.70
N GLU A 486 -34.00 -1.84 -2.56
CA GLU A 486 -34.65 -2.34 -1.35
C GLU A 486 -33.87 -3.50 -0.70
N PRO A 487 -33.73 -3.53 0.63
CA PRO A 487 -33.19 -4.67 1.36
C PRO A 487 -34.10 -5.91 1.26
N ALA A 488 -33.53 -7.08 1.61
CA ALA A 488 -34.31 -8.32 1.71
C ALA A 488 -35.29 -8.26 2.91
N LYS A 489 -36.47 -8.86 2.72
CA LYS A 489 -37.49 -9.02 3.77
C LYS A 489 -37.64 -10.49 4.13
N TYR A 490 -37.78 -10.76 5.43
CA TYR A 490 -37.71 -12.10 5.99
C TYR A 490 -39.03 -12.49 6.64
N TRP A 491 -39.41 -13.76 6.47
CA TRP A 491 -40.54 -14.33 7.21
C TRP A 491 -40.24 -14.39 8.71
N ALA A 492 -41.30 -14.47 9.53
CA ALA A 492 -41.15 -14.75 10.94
C ALA A 492 -40.61 -16.18 11.15
N LYS A 493 -40.03 -16.44 12.31
CA LYS A 493 -39.42 -17.74 12.66
C LYS A 493 -40.39 -18.91 12.45
N GLU A 494 -41.62 -18.75 12.91
CA GLU A 494 -42.66 -19.77 12.87
C GLU A 494 -43.06 -20.08 11.42
N GLU A 495 -43.11 -19.05 10.56
CA GLU A 495 -43.41 -19.20 9.14
C GLU A 495 -42.24 -19.82 8.37
N GLN A 496 -40.99 -19.45 8.70
CA GLN A 496 -39.79 -20.06 8.13
C GLN A 496 -39.76 -21.57 8.40
N GLU A 497 -40.12 -22.00 9.62
CA GLU A 497 -40.15 -23.42 9.99
C GLU A 497 -41.16 -24.19 9.14
N VAL A 498 -42.41 -23.71 9.08
CA VAL A 498 -43.48 -24.35 8.30
C VAL A 498 -43.13 -24.41 6.81
N ARG A 499 -42.59 -23.32 6.26
CA ARG A 499 -42.23 -23.25 4.84
C ARG A 499 -41.05 -24.16 4.51
N LEU A 500 -40.02 -24.20 5.36
CA LEU A 500 -38.83 -25.01 5.11
C LEU A 500 -39.17 -26.51 5.15
N GLU A 501 -40.01 -26.94 6.08
CA GLU A 501 -40.55 -28.31 6.16
C GLU A 501 -41.35 -28.67 4.90
N ALA A 502 -42.21 -27.74 4.44
CA ALA A 502 -42.99 -27.92 3.22
C ALA A 502 -42.12 -28.10 1.97
N VAL A 503 -41.03 -27.32 1.86
CA VAL A 503 -40.07 -27.44 0.76
C VAL A 503 -39.34 -28.78 0.81
N HIS A 504 -38.84 -29.19 1.98
CA HIS A 504 -38.14 -30.47 2.12
C HIS A 504 -39.05 -31.64 1.75
N THR A 505 -40.29 -31.65 2.26
CA THR A 505 -41.31 -32.66 1.97
C THR A 505 -41.71 -32.68 0.48
N LYS A 506 -41.88 -31.52 -0.15
CA LYS A 506 -42.18 -31.39 -1.58
C LYS A 506 -41.14 -32.12 -2.43
N TRP A 507 -39.86 -31.89 -2.17
CA TRP A 507 -38.77 -32.47 -2.96
C TRP A 507 -38.45 -33.92 -2.58
N ALA A 508 -38.72 -34.32 -1.33
CA ALA A 508 -38.65 -35.71 -0.90
C ALA A 508 -39.69 -36.58 -1.63
N ARG A 509 -40.95 -36.11 -1.72
CA ARG A 509 -42.03 -36.83 -2.42
C ARG A 509 -41.78 -36.99 -3.92
N ARG A 510 -41.08 -36.05 -4.55
CA ARG A 510 -40.74 -36.13 -5.97
C ARG A 510 -39.79 -37.30 -6.29
N GLY A 511 -38.89 -37.64 -5.36
CA GLY A 511 -37.82 -38.60 -5.58
C GLY A 511 -36.70 -38.07 -6.50
N GLY A 512 -35.50 -38.64 -6.39
CA GLY A 512 -34.36 -38.30 -7.25
C GLY A 512 -33.72 -36.92 -7.01
N VAL A 513 -34.09 -36.22 -5.94
CA VAL A 513 -33.50 -34.93 -5.55
C VAL A 513 -32.57 -35.07 -4.35
N TRP A 514 -33.04 -35.64 -3.24
CA TRP A 514 -32.26 -35.73 -2.01
C TRP A 514 -31.39 -36.99 -1.93
N THR A 515 -30.16 -36.84 -1.44
CA THR A 515 -29.34 -37.97 -0.98
C THR A 515 -29.74 -38.39 0.43
N ALA A 516 -29.24 -39.55 0.90
CA ALA A 516 -29.48 -40.00 2.28
C ALA A 516 -29.01 -38.98 3.34
N ALA A 517 -27.99 -38.17 3.04
CA ALA A 517 -27.48 -37.14 3.95
C ALA A 517 -28.41 -35.92 4.10
N ALA A 518 -29.40 -35.74 3.21
CA ALA A 518 -30.28 -34.58 3.20
C ALA A 518 -31.15 -34.50 4.47
N ALA A 519 -31.58 -35.65 5.03
CA ALA A 519 -32.38 -35.70 6.24
C ALA A 519 -31.65 -35.07 7.44
N LYS A 520 -30.35 -35.38 7.59
CA LYS A 520 -29.49 -34.78 8.63
C LYS A 520 -29.33 -33.27 8.40
N VAL A 521 -28.99 -32.86 7.17
CA VAL A 521 -28.86 -31.44 6.83
C VAL A 521 -30.15 -30.66 7.09
N HIS A 522 -31.31 -31.25 6.75
CA HIS A 522 -32.61 -30.65 7.00
C HIS A 522 -32.85 -30.46 8.50
N ALA A 523 -32.65 -31.51 9.30
CA ALA A 523 -32.79 -31.43 10.76
C ALA A 523 -31.87 -30.36 11.37
N ASP A 524 -30.62 -30.29 10.92
CA ASP A 524 -29.65 -29.29 11.38
C ASP A 524 -30.05 -27.87 10.99
N GLN A 525 -30.54 -27.65 9.76
CA GLN A 525 -31.03 -26.32 9.35
C GLN A 525 -32.33 -25.95 10.07
N LEU A 526 -33.20 -26.92 10.39
CA LEU A 526 -34.40 -26.69 11.16
C LEU A 526 -34.07 -26.29 12.61
N LYS A 527 -33.04 -26.88 13.22
CA LYS A 527 -32.49 -26.42 14.51
C LYS A 527 -32.08 -24.94 14.46
N HIS A 528 -31.46 -24.49 13.36
CA HIS A 528 -31.13 -23.06 13.17
C HIS A 528 -32.39 -22.18 13.05
N VAL A 529 -33.39 -22.59 12.27
CA VAL A 529 -34.66 -21.86 12.17
C VAL A 529 -35.35 -21.76 13.53
N ARG A 530 -35.44 -22.87 14.28
CA ARG A 530 -36.02 -22.92 15.63
C ARG A 530 -35.28 -22.07 16.66
N LYS A 531 -33.99 -21.79 16.45
CA LYS A 531 -33.22 -20.84 17.25
C LYS A 531 -33.39 -19.38 16.80
N GLY A 532 -34.08 -19.16 15.68
CA GLY A 532 -34.27 -17.85 15.07
C GLY A 532 -33.08 -17.39 14.23
N CYS A 533 -32.10 -18.24 13.92
CA CYS A 533 -30.89 -17.80 13.23
C CYS A 533 -31.16 -17.20 11.83
N LEU A 534 -32.26 -17.57 11.17
CA LEU A 534 -32.61 -17.06 9.83
C LEU A 534 -33.61 -15.89 9.87
N MET A 535 -34.05 -15.45 11.05
CA MET A 535 -34.78 -14.18 11.18
C MET A 535 -33.81 -12.99 11.07
N ARG A 536 -34.36 -11.79 10.89
CA ARG A 536 -33.59 -10.54 10.92
C ARG A 536 -34.25 -9.51 11.82
N ARG A 537 -33.46 -8.96 12.74
CA ARG A 537 -33.80 -7.78 13.54
C ARG A 537 -33.79 -6.53 12.68
N CYS A 538 -32.77 -6.37 11.85
CA CYS A 538 -32.63 -5.22 10.94
C CYS A 538 -33.01 -5.62 9.50
N GLN A 539 -34.07 -5.03 8.95
CA GLN A 539 -34.58 -5.29 7.60
C GLN A 539 -34.73 -4.02 6.73
N ASP A 540 -34.52 -2.84 7.30
CA ASP A 540 -34.46 -1.54 6.62
C ASP A 540 -33.07 -1.21 6.06
N VAL A 541 -32.04 -1.89 6.56
CA VAL A 541 -30.70 -1.92 5.98
C VAL A 541 -30.38 -3.31 5.48
N ARG A 542 -29.33 -3.38 4.67
CA ARG A 542 -28.97 -4.63 4.03
C ARG A 542 -28.31 -5.61 5.02
N SER A 543 -28.86 -6.83 5.14
CA SER A 543 -28.48 -7.83 6.16
C SER A 543 -28.43 -9.29 5.66
N ASP A 544 -28.23 -9.48 4.36
CA ASP A 544 -28.33 -10.77 3.68
C ASP A 544 -27.06 -11.64 3.74
N GLY A 545 -25.95 -11.14 4.29
CA GLY A 545 -24.69 -11.86 4.53
C GLY A 545 -23.86 -12.22 3.29
N SER A 546 -24.52 -12.42 2.14
CA SER A 546 -23.93 -12.82 0.85
C SER A 546 -22.81 -11.92 0.31
N ARG A 547 -22.65 -10.71 0.85
CA ARG A 547 -21.76 -9.69 0.28
C ARG A 547 -20.30 -9.81 0.70
N ILE A 548 -20.04 -10.53 1.79
CA ILE A 548 -18.66 -10.82 2.20
C ILE A 548 -17.92 -11.63 1.12
N GLU A 549 -18.65 -12.43 0.33
CA GLU A 549 -18.11 -13.14 -0.84
C GLU A 549 -17.50 -12.22 -1.91
N GLY A 550 -18.03 -11.01 -2.06
CA GLY A 550 -17.45 -9.99 -2.92
C GLY A 550 -16.06 -9.57 -2.43
N SER A 551 -15.84 -9.52 -1.12
CA SER A 551 -14.53 -9.29 -0.51
C SER A 551 -13.60 -10.50 -0.71
N HIS A 552 -14.12 -11.72 -0.56
CA HIS A 552 -13.35 -12.96 -0.75
C HIS A 552 -12.80 -13.10 -2.15
N LYS A 553 -13.49 -12.63 -3.18
CA LYS A 553 -12.94 -12.56 -4.55
C LYS A 553 -11.69 -11.71 -4.62
N GLY A 554 -11.67 -10.56 -3.92
CA GLY A 554 -10.50 -9.68 -3.84
C GLY A 554 -9.35 -10.33 -3.07
N TRP A 555 -9.62 -10.89 -1.90
CA TRP A 555 -8.65 -11.66 -1.12
C TRP A 555 -8.07 -12.85 -1.91
N ASN A 556 -8.92 -13.59 -2.63
CA ASN A 556 -8.49 -14.64 -3.53
C ASN A 556 -7.61 -14.12 -4.67
N ASN A 557 -7.94 -12.97 -5.26
CA ASN A 557 -7.16 -12.42 -6.37
C ASN A 557 -5.72 -12.12 -5.94
N ILE A 558 -5.56 -11.44 -4.80
CA ILE A 558 -4.21 -11.11 -4.28
C ILE A 558 -3.43 -12.35 -3.82
N MET A 559 -4.10 -13.45 -3.48
CA MET A 559 -3.43 -14.72 -3.16
C MET A 559 -3.14 -15.60 -4.38
N ARG A 560 -4.08 -15.71 -5.33
CA ARG A 560 -3.96 -16.62 -6.49
C ARG A 560 -3.05 -16.06 -7.56
N ALA A 561 -3.05 -14.74 -7.74
CA ALA A 561 -2.19 -14.10 -8.70
C ALA A 561 -0.72 -14.11 -8.24
N HIS A 562 -0.44 -14.34 -6.95
CA HIS A 562 0.87 -14.11 -6.35
C HIS A 562 1.25 -15.21 -5.35
N ALA A 563 2.10 -16.17 -5.74
CA ALA A 563 2.89 -16.90 -4.76
C ALA A 563 3.80 -15.86 -4.06
N SER A 564 3.41 -15.42 -2.87
CA SER A 564 4.05 -14.33 -2.15
C SER A 564 4.17 -14.68 -0.67
N GLY A 565 5.21 -14.17 -0.01
CA GLY A 565 5.41 -14.36 1.42
C GLY A 565 4.29 -13.72 2.24
N LEU A 566 4.16 -14.15 3.50
CA LEU A 566 3.12 -13.64 4.41
C LEU A 566 3.20 -12.11 4.59
N GLU A 567 4.41 -11.55 4.67
CA GLU A 567 4.63 -10.10 4.77
C GLU A 567 4.06 -9.35 3.56
N THR A 568 4.34 -9.84 2.35
CA THR A 568 3.81 -9.26 1.11
C THR A 568 2.28 -9.37 1.08
N PHE A 569 1.72 -10.51 1.50
CA PHE A 569 0.28 -10.68 1.56
C PHE A 569 -0.39 -9.69 2.54
N VAL A 570 0.20 -9.46 3.71
CA VAL A 570 -0.28 -8.45 4.67
C VAL A 570 -0.19 -7.04 4.07
N ALA A 571 0.93 -6.72 3.43
CA ALA A 571 1.12 -5.43 2.76
C ALA A 571 0.06 -5.17 1.67
N LEU A 572 -0.21 -6.18 0.83
CA LEU A 572 -1.27 -6.14 -0.17
C LEU A 572 -2.66 -6.09 0.46
N GLY A 573 -2.87 -6.74 1.61
CA GLY A 573 -4.13 -6.73 2.35
C GLY A 573 -4.53 -5.32 2.81
N HIS A 574 -3.61 -4.58 3.42
CA HIS A 574 -3.87 -3.18 3.80
C HIS A 574 -4.23 -2.31 2.59
N ASP A 575 -3.52 -2.48 1.48
CA ASP A 575 -3.76 -1.71 0.26
C ASP A 575 -5.09 -2.09 -0.42
N PHE A 576 -5.39 -3.38 -0.49
CA PHE A 576 -6.67 -3.91 -0.98
C PHE A 576 -7.84 -3.33 -0.20
N VAL A 577 -7.79 -3.40 1.13
CA VAL A 577 -8.87 -2.92 2.01
C VAL A 577 -9.12 -1.43 1.81
N LEU A 578 -8.06 -0.61 1.84
CA LEU A 578 -8.18 0.84 1.65
C LEU A 578 -8.82 1.20 0.31
N ARG A 579 -8.29 0.64 -0.79
CA ARG A 579 -8.82 0.94 -2.14
C ARG A 579 -10.23 0.44 -2.34
N ARG A 580 -10.52 -0.76 -1.82
CA ARG A 580 -11.84 -1.34 -1.91
C ARG A 580 -12.86 -0.47 -1.19
N ASN A 581 -12.55 -0.03 0.03
CA ASN A 581 -13.47 0.78 0.81
C ASN A 581 -13.66 2.17 0.22
N VAL A 582 -12.58 2.87 -0.15
CA VAL A 582 -12.70 4.20 -0.79
C VAL A 582 -13.54 4.13 -2.07
N ARG A 583 -13.35 3.10 -2.89
CA ARG A 583 -14.15 2.88 -4.10
C ARG A 583 -15.64 2.65 -3.77
N ILE A 584 -15.93 1.86 -2.75
CA ILE A 584 -17.31 1.60 -2.31
C ILE A 584 -17.92 2.88 -1.77
N ALA A 585 -17.23 3.57 -0.86
CA ALA A 585 -17.66 4.83 -0.27
C ALA A 585 -17.98 5.87 -1.34
N SER A 586 -17.11 6.03 -2.34
CA SER A 586 -17.29 6.95 -3.46
C SER A 586 -18.46 6.58 -4.37
N SER A 587 -18.89 5.31 -4.38
CA SER A 587 -20.01 4.83 -5.20
C SER A 587 -21.37 4.86 -4.49
N ARG A 588 -21.41 5.28 -3.22
CA ARG A 588 -22.65 5.44 -2.46
C ARG A 588 -23.50 6.56 -3.04
N ALA A 589 -24.81 6.47 -2.86
CA ALA A 589 -25.72 7.56 -3.20
C ALA A 589 -25.44 8.81 -2.34
N ASP A 590 -25.01 8.58 -1.09
CA ASP A 590 -24.54 9.61 -0.17
C ASP A 590 -23.13 9.22 0.34
N PRO A 591 -22.06 9.63 -0.37
CA PRO A 591 -20.68 9.38 0.04
C PRO A 591 -20.29 10.22 1.27
N PRO A 592 -19.42 9.72 2.17
CA PRO A 592 -18.92 10.52 3.28
C PRO A 592 -18.28 11.84 2.80
N PRO A 593 -18.45 12.97 3.51
CA PRO A 593 -17.98 14.28 3.05
C PRO A 593 -16.49 14.31 2.66
N PHE A 594 -15.62 13.68 3.47
CA PHE A 594 -14.20 13.56 3.15
C PHE A 594 -13.96 12.88 1.79
N ILE A 595 -14.72 11.82 1.49
CA ILE A 595 -14.60 11.08 0.22
C ILE A 595 -15.16 11.90 -0.94
N ALA A 596 -16.30 12.57 -0.75
CA ALA A 596 -16.95 13.36 -1.79
C ALA A 596 -16.18 14.64 -2.14
N GLU A 597 -15.68 15.37 -1.13
CA GLU A 597 -15.17 16.74 -1.28
C GLU A 597 -13.65 16.84 -1.37
N SER A 598 -12.93 15.89 -0.77
CA SER A 598 -11.47 15.96 -0.62
C SER A 598 -10.75 14.86 -1.39
N THR A 599 -11.25 13.63 -1.40
CA THR A 599 -10.56 12.53 -2.11
C THR A 599 -11.05 12.33 -3.54
N PHE A 600 -12.31 12.63 -3.83
CA PHE A 600 -12.95 12.32 -5.13
C PHE A 600 -12.77 10.84 -5.54
N GLY A 601 -12.82 9.95 -4.54
CA GLY A 601 -12.59 8.51 -4.74
C GLY A 601 -11.11 8.08 -4.82
N SER A 602 -10.17 9.00 -4.60
CA SER A 602 -8.73 8.68 -4.50
C SER A 602 -8.39 7.96 -3.20
N HIS A 603 -7.64 6.86 -3.28
CA HIS A 603 -7.15 6.12 -2.11
C HIS A 603 -5.93 6.75 -1.43
N HIS A 604 -5.40 7.87 -1.92
CA HIS A 604 -4.30 8.61 -1.30
C HIS A 604 -4.79 9.51 -0.17
N VAL A 605 -5.43 8.91 0.84
CA VAL A 605 -6.21 9.60 1.88
C VAL A 605 -5.39 10.56 2.73
N ARG A 606 -4.12 10.26 3.04
CA ARG A 606 -3.27 11.20 3.80
C ARG A 606 -2.91 12.43 2.99
N LEU A 607 -2.64 12.27 1.69
CA LEU A 607 -2.38 13.41 0.80
C LEU A 607 -3.63 14.29 0.65
N ALA A 608 -4.80 13.67 0.43
CA ALA A 608 -6.06 14.41 0.35
C ALA A 608 -6.36 15.18 1.65
N SER A 609 -6.18 14.54 2.81
CA SER A 609 -6.34 15.17 4.13
C SER A 609 -5.30 16.28 4.38
N HIS A 610 -4.05 16.10 3.95
CA HIS A 610 -3.04 17.17 4.02
C HIS A 610 -3.41 18.37 3.14
N GLY A 611 -3.88 18.13 1.92
CA GLY A 611 -4.37 19.17 1.02
C GLY A 611 -5.56 19.94 1.60
N ALA A 612 -6.52 19.23 2.20
CA ALA A 612 -7.66 19.84 2.88
C ALA A 612 -7.20 20.75 4.04
N ARG A 613 -6.29 20.28 4.90
CA ARG A 613 -5.73 21.07 6.00
C ARG A 613 -5.01 22.33 5.55
N LEU A 614 -4.19 22.23 4.49
CA LEU A 614 -3.49 23.39 3.93
C LEU A 614 -4.48 24.41 3.35
N TRP A 615 -5.50 23.95 2.63
CA TRP A 615 -6.57 24.80 2.10
C TRP A 615 -7.32 25.52 3.23
N ASN A 616 -7.77 24.78 4.25
CA ASN A 616 -8.48 25.33 5.39
C ASN A 616 -7.64 26.36 6.16
N SER A 617 -6.35 26.07 6.34
CA SER A 617 -5.40 27.00 6.98
C SER A 617 -5.21 28.29 6.18
N ALA A 618 -5.16 28.21 4.84
CA ALA A 618 -5.02 29.37 3.97
C ALA A 618 -6.28 30.26 3.99
N ILE A 619 -7.48 29.65 4.02
CA ILE A 619 -8.73 30.40 4.18
C ILE A 619 -8.73 31.18 5.49
N GLU A 620 -8.35 30.54 6.60
CA GLU A 620 -8.35 31.23 7.90
C GLU A 620 -7.30 32.34 7.98
N ALA A 621 -6.11 32.12 7.41
CA ALA A 621 -5.04 33.12 7.40
C ALA A 621 -5.47 34.43 6.70
N ASP A 622 -6.20 34.34 5.59
CA ASP A 622 -6.62 35.48 4.77
C ASP A 622 -8.12 35.83 4.94
N ARG A 623 -8.75 35.35 6.01
CA ARG A 623 -10.20 35.49 6.26
C ARG A 623 -10.71 36.92 6.16
N ARG A 624 -9.91 37.91 6.58
CA ARG A 624 -10.25 39.34 6.48
C ARG A 624 -10.30 39.83 5.04
N PHE A 625 -9.36 39.40 4.21
CA PHE A 625 -9.29 39.76 2.80
C PHE A 625 -10.45 39.16 2.01
N TYR A 626 -10.78 37.88 2.25
CA TYR A 626 -11.89 37.22 1.58
C TYR A 626 -13.25 37.81 1.95
N ARG A 627 -13.48 38.14 3.24
CA ARG A 627 -14.68 38.87 3.67
C ARG A 627 -14.81 40.24 3.00
N ALA A 628 -13.71 40.98 2.87
CA ALA A 628 -13.71 42.31 2.25
C ALA A 628 -13.95 42.27 0.73
N THR A 629 -13.58 41.18 0.06
CA THR A 629 -13.75 40.99 -1.39
C THR A 629 -15.05 40.26 -1.75
N GLY A 630 -15.86 39.87 -0.78
CA GLY A 630 -17.11 39.11 -0.99
C GLY A 630 -16.88 37.66 -1.44
N ASN A 631 -15.65 37.14 -1.34
CA ASN A 631 -15.32 35.77 -1.68
C ASN A 631 -15.62 34.84 -0.50
N ASP A 632 -16.50 33.86 -0.70
CA ASP A 632 -16.87 32.86 0.31
C ASP A 632 -16.28 31.49 -0.03
N PHE A 633 -14.99 31.31 0.26
CA PHE A 633 -14.33 30.02 0.10
C PHE A 633 -14.75 29.06 1.22
N ARG A 634 -15.27 27.89 0.84
CA ARG A 634 -15.69 26.86 1.79
C ARG A 634 -14.51 26.01 2.28
N PRO A 635 -14.43 25.70 3.58
CA PRO A 635 -13.53 24.68 4.08
C PRO A 635 -13.80 23.32 3.42
N ARG A 636 -12.78 22.49 3.29
CA ARG A 636 -12.88 21.12 2.79
C ARG A 636 -12.92 20.14 3.95
N ALA A 637 -13.71 19.08 3.83
CA ALA A 637 -13.74 18.01 4.81
C ALA A 637 -12.35 17.37 5.00
N GLU A 638 -11.94 17.17 6.24
CA GLU A 638 -10.69 16.50 6.60
C GLU A 638 -10.95 15.06 7.03
N MET A 639 -9.95 14.18 6.93
CA MET A 639 -10.07 12.82 7.45
C MET A 639 -10.04 12.85 8.98
N ARG A 640 -11.09 12.31 9.63
CA ARG A 640 -11.11 12.12 11.09
C ARG A 640 -10.00 11.16 11.50
N ILE A 641 -9.20 11.54 12.50
CA ILE A 641 -8.23 10.64 13.13
C ILE A 641 -8.89 10.08 14.39
N VAL A 642 -8.96 8.75 14.47
CA VAL A 642 -9.66 8.02 15.54
C VAL A 642 -8.66 7.08 16.20
N ASP A 643 -8.46 7.25 17.50
CA ASP A 643 -7.52 6.46 18.29
C ASP A 643 -8.29 5.41 19.10
N SER A 644 -8.77 4.37 18.41
CA SER A 644 -9.48 3.24 19.03
C SER A 644 -8.55 2.14 19.54
N GLY A 645 -7.23 2.28 19.39
CA GLY A 645 -6.25 1.22 19.73
C GLY A 645 -6.33 -0.04 18.85
N GLU A 646 -7.25 -0.10 17.89
CA GLU A 646 -7.44 -1.26 17.01
C GLU A 646 -6.22 -1.61 16.18
N THR A 647 -6.03 -2.90 15.96
CA THR A 647 -4.97 -3.45 15.10
C THR A 647 -5.56 -4.28 13.97
N PHE A 648 -4.89 -4.28 12.81
CA PHE A 648 -5.37 -4.95 11.60
C PHE A 648 -4.26 -5.78 10.92
N GLY A 649 -4.64 -6.86 10.24
CA GLY A 649 -3.71 -7.71 9.50
C GLY A 649 -3.10 -8.84 10.33
N LEU A 650 -1.79 -9.08 10.19
CA LEU A 650 -1.07 -10.09 10.97
C LEU A 650 -0.63 -9.48 12.31
N ILE A 651 -1.27 -9.92 13.39
CA ILE A 651 -1.09 -9.39 14.74
C ILE A 651 -0.86 -10.55 15.70
N ARG A 652 -0.13 -10.30 16.79
CA ARG A 652 -0.01 -11.25 17.88
C ARG A 652 -1.35 -11.35 18.61
N SER A 653 -1.85 -12.57 18.78
CA SER A 653 -3.00 -12.84 19.64
C SER A 653 -2.51 -13.02 21.08
N VAL A 654 -3.18 -12.41 22.05
CA VAL A 654 -2.84 -12.60 23.47
C VAL A 654 -3.12 -14.06 23.85
N ASP A 655 -4.21 -14.61 23.32
CA ASP A 655 -4.57 -16.03 23.48
C ASP A 655 -3.48 -16.97 22.93
N ALA A 656 -2.91 -16.65 21.76
CA ALA A 656 -1.83 -17.44 21.16
C ALA A 656 -0.51 -17.36 21.94
N GLU A 657 -0.28 -16.30 22.72
CA GLU A 657 0.87 -16.18 23.62
C GLU A 657 0.70 -17.03 24.91
N THR A 658 -0.50 -17.54 25.18
CA THR A 658 -0.73 -18.47 26.29
C THR A 658 -0.44 -19.92 25.87
N PHE A 659 -0.05 -20.76 26.83
CA PHE A 659 0.22 -22.20 26.60
C PHE A 659 -0.97 -22.96 25.97
N GLY A 660 -2.20 -22.41 26.03
CA GLY A 660 -3.41 -23.00 25.44
C GLY A 660 -3.70 -22.62 23.98
N GLY A 661 -2.93 -21.71 23.36
CA GLY A 661 -3.14 -21.29 21.97
C GLY A 661 -2.21 -21.95 20.93
N LEU A 662 -1.04 -22.43 21.35
CA LEU A 662 -0.03 -23.05 20.48
C LEU A 662 0.26 -24.53 20.80
N ILE A 663 -0.08 -24.98 22.01
CA ILE A 663 -0.02 -26.39 22.39
C ILE A 663 -1.47 -26.83 22.61
N ARG A 664 -2.06 -27.48 21.61
CA ARG A 664 -3.13 -28.43 21.93
C ARG A 664 -2.45 -29.55 22.68
N LEU A 665 -2.55 -29.55 24.02
CA LEU A 665 -2.64 -30.84 24.69
C LEU A 665 -3.74 -31.56 23.91
N LYS A 666 -3.40 -32.73 23.38
CA LYS A 666 -4.37 -33.62 22.78
C LYS A 666 -5.42 -33.82 23.87
N GLU A 667 -6.49 -33.03 23.85
CA GLU A 667 -7.75 -33.51 24.36
C GLU A 667 -7.93 -34.78 23.55
N GLU A 668 -7.72 -35.91 24.22
CA GLU A 668 -8.28 -37.16 23.75
C GLU A 668 -9.68 -36.77 23.30
N GLU A 669 -10.00 -37.05 22.03
CA GLU A 669 -11.38 -37.00 21.58
C GLU A 669 -12.13 -37.86 22.60
N GLU A 670 -12.73 -37.23 23.61
CA GLU A 670 -13.84 -37.85 24.30
C GLU A 670 -14.77 -38.15 23.14
N PRO A 671 -15.01 -39.45 22.84
CA PRO A 671 -15.93 -39.80 21.79
C PRO A 671 -17.19 -39.00 22.08
N GLU A 672 -17.79 -38.40 21.05
CA GLU A 672 -19.11 -37.78 21.15
C GLU A 672 -19.98 -38.77 21.93
N GLU A 673 -20.16 -38.54 23.25
CA GLU A 673 -21.09 -39.31 24.05
C GLU A 673 -22.43 -38.93 23.43
N ASP A 674 -23.02 -39.91 22.73
CA ASP A 674 -24.33 -39.78 22.13
C ASP A 674 -25.24 -39.14 23.17
N ASP A 675 -25.83 -37.98 22.86
CA ASP A 675 -26.85 -37.35 23.71
C ASP A 675 -28.03 -38.33 23.97
N GLU A 676 -28.17 -39.40 23.17
CA GLU A 676 -29.08 -40.54 23.43
C GLU A 676 -28.61 -41.48 24.55
N GLU A 677 -27.30 -41.66 24.77
CA GLU A 677 -26.74 -42.51 25.84
C GLU A 677 -26.77 -41.80 27.21
N LEU A 678 -26.64 -40.47 27.23
CA LEU A 678 -26.84 -39.64 28.42
C LEU A 678 -28.32 -39.54 28.84
N LEU A 679 -29.26 -39.54 27.88
CA LEU A 679 -30.70 -39.62 28.14
C LEU A 679 -31.13 -41.02 28.58
N GLN A 680 -30.56 -42.10 28.01
CA GLN A 680 -30.82 -43.47 28.46
C GLN A 680 -30.23 -43.75 29.86
N ARG A 681 -29.05 -43.22 30.19
CA ARG A 681 -28.51 -43.29 31.56
C ARG A 681 -29.35 -42.49 32.56
N ALA A 682 -29.90 -41.35 32.18
CA ALA A 682 -30.80 -40.59 33.05
C ALA A 682 -32.12 -41.34 33.33
N GLU A 683 -32.69 -42.03 32.32
CA GLU A 683 -33.90 -42.85 32.48
C GLU A 683 -33.65 -44.17 33.24
N GLU A 684 -32.50 -44.82 33.06
CA GLU A 684 -32.12 -46.03 33.82
C GLU A 684 -31.81 -45.73 35.31
N THR A 685 -31.36 -44.51 35.62
CA THR A 685 -31.12 -44.07 37.00
C THR A 685 -32.42 -43.71 37.74
N GLU A 686 -33.46 -43.25 37.03
CA GLU A 686 -34.80 -43.05 37.61
C GLU A 686 -35.56 -44.38 37.81
N LEU A 687 -35.36 -45.37 36.94
CA LEU A 687 -35.94 -46.71 37.07
C LEU A 687 -35.32 -47.55 38.19
N THR A 688 -34.02 -47.37 38.48
CA THR A 688 -33.36 -48.04 39.62
C THR A 688 -33.71 -47.41 40.97
N PHE A 689 -34.04 -46.11 41.01
CA PHE A 689 -34.50 -45.44 42.24
C PHE A 689 -35.94 -45.87 42.65
N GLN A 690 -36.81 -46.19 41.68
CA GLN A 690 -38.16 -46.71 41.97
C GLN A 690 -38.19 -48.22 42.27
N GLN A 691 -37.22 -49.01 41.78
CA GLN A 691 -37.13 -50.44 42.11
C GLN A 691 -36.44 -50.72 43.46
N HIS A 692 -35.59 -49.81 43.97
CA HIS A 692 -35.04 -49.92 45.34
C HIS A 692 -36.02 -49.55 46.46
N GLN A 693 -37.20 -49.00 46.14
CA GLN A 693 -38.26 -48.74 47.14
C GLN A 693 -39.27 -49.90 47.29
N ARG A 694 -39.12 -51.02 46.57
CA ARG A 694 -40.11 -52.13 46.58
C ARG A 694 -39.63 -53.49 47.08
N HIS A 695 -38.42 -53.65 47.60
CA HIS A 695 -38.00 -54.92 48.22
C HIS A 695 -37.23 -54.79 49.55
N SER A 696 -38.00 -54.99 50.64
CA SER A 696 -37.69 -55.75 51.88
C SER A 696 -36.80 -55.14 52.99
N PRO A 697 -36.91 -55.60 54.26
CA PRO A 697 -38.02 -56.27 54.97
C PRO A 697 -38.37 -55.66 56.36
N THR A 698 -39.51 -56.10 56.88
CA THR A 698 -39.99 -56.03 58.27
C THR A 698 -39.00 -56.51 59.35
N MET A 699 -38.91 -55.80 60.48
CA MET A 699 -38.80 -56.31 61.87
C MET A 699 -39.04 -55.12 62.85
N GLU A 700 -40.22 -55.03 63.47
CA GLU A 700 -40.50 -55.27 64.91
C GLU A 700 -39.63 -54.41 65.86
N LEU A 701 -40.19 -53.34 66.48
CA LEU A 701 -40.83 -53.31 67.82
C LEU A 701 -39.87 -53.87 68.91
N MET A 702 -39.57 -53.19 70.02
CA MET A 702 -40.51 -52.66 71.01
C MET A 702 -39.74 -51.95 72.19
N PRO A 703 -40.35 -51.53 73.33
CA PRO A 703 -40.34 -50.16 73.86
C PRO A 703 -39.71 -50.15 75.30
N PRO A 704 -40.05 -49.31 76.32
CA PRO A 704 -41.23 -48.46 76.61
C PRO A 704 -41.09 -46.99 76.17
#